data_AF-A0A661WY08-F1
#
_entry.id   AF-A0A661WY08-F1
#
_cell.length_a   1.000
_cell.length_b   1.000
_cell.length_c   1.000
_cell.angle_alpha   90.00
_cell.angle_beta   90.00
_cell.angle_gamma   90.00
#
_symmetry.space_group_name_H-M   'P 1'
#
loop_
_entity.id
_entity.type
_entity.pdbx_description
1 polymer ?
#
loop_
_entity_poly.entity_id
_entity_poly.type
_entity_poly.pdbx_seq_one_letter_code
_entity_poly.pdbx_strand_id
1 'polypeptide(L)'
;MSSYVISKNTKGIALIAVLAVLVVLAIIASVFTINMSVESKMGNVQIAKLQADLIADSALEHAMCVIREDAIEQPAWDDKTEKMFTTFSPEIKNPKNNINIDGIIKNGKSNECRWIYVKNTQDKIIGRYAVLIEDEASKININVARALNSKMQNEGIGTFEIMLTDGKDAGLPVSLSFAKRILKYRYGRDLTPGQAKVDDNLTASSYASDQIDNDADGIIDEPDEGIDEPEEYDPINPKWDDRSFSSIKEACIEVPKQGQLSLLASRYLSKFGTINSKSGNMFYDEVNKTQSKKININVASKRQISSLLRRANEDNRFESKSKNMRTLVGNIIDYRDENSVLSTMGSEYGVEAVCFNEVMANDGSYTLRFDRNDDYWEGRNRVYRMGWFYEQPDKYNTEGFGWKIEHLGAKHKLVMKDDYYLTNGVKTSFKYYTTIKLSSSPTKKPQGFNKFKSLMNKNGGWPVDIWKNAWLMLGSKDGYRLKYASYPIIGNTGNELKIACDENDNSFSYEYLEYYLYLANVSNKMNSVRINNLYRANNGGLTVVFPEMKDNFYFPVFSDENLRRPPKNLYYKVYVGENNLGGNILDSRYNTSYILLPGDHKLSANKTPWKGFNEMTDLDGDPTRYSETKMMEITSKDLEGSTLRLPDNQTKVWLLRTPYQDGEPIRAKNGWINVNIATCKQTGYVGGIGKTSDLKAYQNKNVAVSAYLMSPVIVEMINISDHPVSLKYWRIVINTGSYADQVGLIDEATLYSKWRQGLYDDPNPTIQPGGYFYITNN
;
A
#
# COMPACT_ATOMS: atom_id res chain seq x y z
N MET A 1 -55.69 126.54 42.55
CA MET A 1 -55.09 125.81 41.41
C MET A 1 -54.20 124.65 41.90
N SER A 2 -54.75 123.57 42.48
CA SER A 2 -53.92 122.43 42.94
C SER A 2 -54.58 121.06 42.74
N SER A 3 -55.91 120.97 42.88
CA SER A 3 -56.66 119.69 42.79
C SER A 3 -56.85 119.10 41.38
N TYR A 4 -56.59 119.86 40.31
CA TYR A 4 -56.94 119.42 38.93
C TYR A 4 -55.80 118.74 38.15
N VAL A 5 -54.57 118.70 38.71
CA VAL A 5 -53.39 118.11 38.04
C VAL A 5 -53.23 116.62 38.39
N ILE A 6 -53.70 116.19 39.57
CA ILE A 6 -53.50 114.83 40.10
C ILE A 6 -54.38 113.78 39.40
N SER A 7 -55.57 114.16 38.90
CA SER A 7 -56.53 113.22 38.26
C SER A 7 -56.25 112.91 36.79
N LYS A 8 -55.44 113.71 36.08
CA LYS A 8 -54.98 113.39 34.72
C LYS A 8 -53.79 112.43 34.70
N ASN A 9 -52.84 112.58 35.63
CA ASN A 9 -51.68 111.68 35.72
C ASN A 9 -52.07 110.24 36.08
N THR A 10 -53.02 110.06 37.00
CA THR A 10 -53.49 108.73 37.42
C THR A 10 -54.15 107.95 36.27
N LYS A 11 -54.88 108.60 35.35
CA LYS A 11 -55.43 107.94 34.16
C LYS A 11 -54.36 107.57 33.11
N GLY A 12 -53.34 108.41 32.95
CA GLY A 12 -52.19 108.09 32.08
C GLY A 12 -51.37 106.91 32.61
N ILE A 13 -51.08 106.90 33.91
CA ILE A 13 -50.37 105.81 34.59
C ILE A 13 -51.18 104.51 34.53
N ALA A 14 -52.51 104.57 34.75
CA ALA A 14 -53.38 103.40 34.62
C ALA A 14 -53.40 102.83 33.19
N LEU A 15 -53.44 103.69 32.17
CA LEU A 15 -53.36 103.25 30.77
C LEU A 15 -52.01 102.57 30.47
N ILE A 16 -50.89 103.17 30.89
CA ILE A 16 -49.55 102.59 30.73
C ILE A 16 -49.44 101.25 31.47
N ALA A 17 -49.99 101.13 32.68
CA ALA A 17 -49.99 99.88 33.45
C ALA A 17 -50.82 98.78 32.75
N VAL A 18 -52.01 99.10 32.25
CA VAL A 18 -52.84 98.15 31.47
C VAL A 18 -52.13 97.73 30.18
N LEU A 19 -51.49 98.67 29.48
CA LEU A 19 -50.78 98.38 28.23
C LEU A 19 -49.51 97.54 28.49
N ALA A 20 -48.78 97.80 29.59
CA ALA A 20 -47.67 96.96 30.03
C ALA A 20 -48.13 95.55 30.41
N VAL A 21 -49.24 95.39 31.14
CA VAL A 21 -49.83 94.08 31.46
C VAL A 21 -50.26 93.35 30.18
N LEU A 22 -50.90 94.03 29.23
CA LEU A 22 -51.28 93.43 27.94
C LEU A 22 -50.07 93.00 27.10
N VAL A 23 -49.00 93.80 27.08
CA VAL A 23 -47.74 93.43 26.39
C VAL A 23 -47.10 92.22 27.07
N VAL A 24 -47.04 92.16 28.40
CA VAL A 24 -46.54 91.00 29.15
C VAL A 24 -47.39 89.75 28.86
N LEU A 25 -48.72 89.87 28.87
CA LEU A 25 -49.62 88.76 28.53
C LEU A 25 -49.46 88.30 27.06
N ALA A 26 -49.29 89.23 26.12
CA ALA A 26 -49.04 88.91 24.71
C ALA A 26 -47.69 88.21 24.50
N ILE A 27 -46.64 88.63 25.22
CA ILE A 27 -45.33 87.96 25.22
C ILE A 27 -45.46 86.54 25.79
N ILE A 28 -46.13 86.38 26.95
CA ILE A 28 -46.36 85.06 27.57
C ILE A 28 -47.15 84.14 26.63
N ALA A 29 -48.23 84.63 26.02
CA ALA A 29 -49.03 83.86 25.06
C ALA A 29 -48.23 83.48 23.81
N SER A 30 -47.36 84.37 23.31
CA SER A 30 -46.48 84.10 22.17
C SER A 30 -45.44 83.03 22.50
N VAL A 31 -44.76 83.15 23.64
CA VAL A 31 -43.79 82.15 24.13
C VAL A 31 -44.47 80.80 24.35
N PHE A 32 -45.65 80.76 24.95
CA PHE A 32 -46.42 79.53 25.15
C PHE A 32 -46.81 78.87 23.82
N THR A 33 -47.23 79.66 22.82
CA THR A 33 -47.56 79.16 21.48
C THR A 33 -46.33 78.60 20.76
N ILE A 34 -45.17 79.26 20.88
CA ILE A 34 -43.91 78.76 20.33
C ILE A 34 -43.50 77.45 21.03
N ASN A 35 -43.56 77.38 22.35
CA ASN A 35 -43.23 76.18 23.12
C ASN A 35 -44.12 75.00 22.74
N MET A 36 -45.46 75.18 22.68
CA MET A 36 -46.37 74.13 22.20
C MET A 36 -46.10 73.71 20.75
N SER A 37 -45.69 74.63 19.88
CA SER A 37 -45.29 74.31 18.50
C SER A 37 -44.01 73.48 18.45
N VAL A 38 -43.04 73.79 19.32
CA VAL A 38 -41.79 73.02 19.47
C VAL A 38 -42.05 71.65 20.07
N GLU A 39 -42.83 71.55 21.15
CA GLU A 39 -43.22 70.28 21.78
C GLU A 39 -43.99 69.38 20.80
N SER A 40 -44.96 69.93 20.06
CA SER A 40 -45.69 69.20 19.02
C SER A 40 -44.75 68.69 17.92
N LYS A 41 -43.79 69.51 17.46
CA LYS A 41 -42.77 69.06 16.49
C LYS A 41 -41.85 67.99 17.07
N MET A 42 -41.40 68.14 18.32
CA MET A 42 -40.54 67.16 19.00
C MET A 42 -41.28 65.82 19.20
N GLY A 43 -42.55 65.84 19.61
CA GLY A 43 -43.38 64.64 19.73
C GLY A 43 -43.58 63.95 18.38
N ASN A 44 -43.89 64.71 17.32
CA ASN A 44 -43.99 64.17 15.96
C ASN A 44 -42.66 63.58 15.46
N VAL A 45 -41.52 64.21 15.76
CA VAL A 45 -40.19 63.67 15.43
C VAL A 45 -39.87 62.41 16.23
N GLN A 46 -40.22 62.33 17.51
CA GLN A 46 -40.05 61.11 18.31
C GLN A 46 -40.92 59.96 17.82
N ILE A 47 -42.19 60.23 17.47
CA ILE A 47 -43.09 59.21 16.89
C ILE A 47 -42.56 58.74 15.53
N ALA A 48 -42.15 59.66 14.67
CA ALA A 48 -41.56 59.32 13.36
C ALA A 48 -40.25 58.53 13.50
N LYS A 49 -39.41 58.88 14.49
CA LYS A 49 -38.20 58.11 14.81
C LYS A 49 -38.55 56.70 15.29
N LEU A 50 -39.46 56.55 16.24
CA LEU A 50 -39.88 55.24 16.75
C LEU A 50 -40.52 54.37 15.66
N GLN A 51 -41.27 54.97 14.72
CA GLN A 51 -41.77 54.28 13.54
C GLN A 51 -40.64 53.84 12.60
N ALA A 52 -39.63 54.68 12.38
CA ALA A 52 -38.46 54.34 11.56
C ALA A 52 -37.60 53.24 12.20
N ASP A 53 -37.37 53.32 13.52
CA ASP A 53 -36.66 52.32 14.32
C ASP A 53 -37.39 50.97 14.21
N LEU A 54 -38.72 50.91 14.44
CA LEU A 54 -39.53 49.69 14.27
C LEU A 54 -39.53 49.12 12.85
N ILE A 55 -39.49 49.98 11.82
CA ILE A 55 -39.38 49.56 10.41
C ILE A 55 -37.99 48.99 10.12
N ALA A 56 -36.94 49.54 10.73
CA ALA A 56 -35.57 49.02 10.63
C ALA A 56 -35.43 47.66 11.31
N ASP A 57 -35.98 47.50 12.52
CA ASP A 57 -36.02 46.21 13.23
C ASP A 57 -36.79 45.15 12.42
N SER A 58 -37.93 45.54 11.83
CA SER A 58 -38.70 44.66 10.92
C SER A 58 -37.92 44.27 9.67
N ALA A 59 -37.06 45.15 9.16
CA ALA A 59 -36.19 44.88 8.02
C ALA A 59 -35.05 43.92 8.38
N LEU A 60 -34.48 44.07 9.59
CA LEU A 60 -33.47 43.17 10.14
C LEU A 60 -34.04 41.76 10.36
N GLU A 61 -35.21 41.63 10.99
CA GLU A 61 -35.86 40.33 11.18
C GLU A 61 -36.24 39.66 9.83
N HIS A 62 -36.67 40.43 8.82
CA HIS A 62 -36.88 39.88 7.49
C HIS A 62 -35.58 39.38 6.86
N ALA A 63 -34.49 40.16 6.94
CA ALA A 63 -33.17 39.73 6.45
C ALA A 63 -32.67 38.46 7.17
N MET A 64 -32.80 38.42 8.51
CA MET A 64 -32.45 37.25 9.32
C MET A 64 -33.31 36.04 9.01
N CYS A 65 -34.60 36.22 8.70
CA CYS A 65 -35.49 35.13 8.29
C CYS A 65 -35.04 34.55 6.95
N VAL A 66 -34.73 35.39 5.95
CA VAL A 66 -34.26 34.92 4.63
C VAL A 66 -32.92 34.19 4.79
N ILE A 67 -31.95 34.72 5.54
CA ILE A 67 -30.66 34.05 5.79
C ILE A 67 -30.85 32.71 6.52
N ARG A 68 -31.80 32.60 7.45
CA ARG A 68 -32.11 31.34 8.14
C ARG A 68 -32.79 30.31 7.23
N GLU A 69 -33.67 30.75 6.33
CA GLU A 69 -34.29 29.90 5.31
C GLU A 69 -33.22 29.37 4.34
N ASP A 70 -32.35 30.27 3.87
CA ASP A 70 -31.23 29.99 2.96
C ASP A 70 -30.27 28.96 3.58
N ALA A 71 -29.81 29.17 4.83
CA ALA A 71 -28.96 28.22 5.55
C ALA A 71 -29.59 26.85 5.84
N ILE A 72 -30.93 26.70 5.72
CA ILE A 72 -31.63 25.41 5.81
C ILE A 72 -31.72 24.75 4.43
N GLU A 73 -31.93 25.51 3.37
CA GLU A 73 -32.02 25.02 1.99
C GLU A 73 -30.64 24.69 1.38
N GLN A 74 -29.61 25.49 1.71
CA GLN A 74 -28.23 25.36 1.23
C GLN A 74 -27.23 25.61 2.38
N PRO A 75 -26.86 24.58 3.17
CA PRO A 75 -25.91 24.75 4.28
C PRO A 75 -24.43 24.70 3.84
N ALA A 76 -24.11 24.53 2.56
CA ALA A 76 -22.78 24.15 2.09
C ALA A 76 -21.90 25.30 1.57
N TRP A 77 -22.50 26.35 1.02
CA TRP A 77 -21.81 27.54 0.48
C TRP A 77 -22.81 28.69 0.34
N ASP A 78 -22.30 29.93 0.36
CA ASP A 78 -23.08 31.15 0.13
C ASP A 78 -22.64 31.81 -1.21
N ASP A 79 -23.58 32.09 -2.13
CA ASP A 79 -23.33 32.66 -3.45
C ASP A 79 -24.39 33.73 -3.88
N LYS A 80 -23.98 34.66 -4.75
CA LYS A 80 -24.80 35.85 -5.12
C LYS A 80 -26.08 35.56 -5.91
N THR A 81 -26.34 34.31 -6.28
CA THR A 81 -27.56 33.87 -6.97
C THR A 81 -28.65 33.39 -6.01
N GLU A 82 -28.33 33.18 -4.73
CA GLU A 82 -29.22 32.64 -3.71
C GLU A 82 -30.33 33.61 -3.26
N LYS A 83 -31.29 33.09 -2.47
CA LYS A 83 -32.45 33.87 -2.01
C LYS A 83 -32.00 35.05 -1.14
N MET A 84 -30.99 34.87 -0.29
CA MET A 84 -30.50 35.94 0.58
C MET A 84 -30.03 37.18 -0.20
N PHE A 85 -29.34 37.02 -1.34
CA PHE A 85 -28.93 38.17 -2.16
C PHE A 85 -30.01 38.64 -3.12
N THR A 86 -30.76 37.73 -3.74
CA THR A 86 -31.76 38.07 -4.77
C THR A 86 -33.04 38.71 -4.20
N THR A 87 -33.42 38.41 -2.96
CA THR A 87 -34.64 38.95 -2.33
C THR A 87 -34.61 40.47 -2.14
N PHE A 88 -33.44 41.07 -1.95
CA PHE A 88 -33.30 42.52 -1.78
C PHE A 88 -32.71 43.23 -3.01
N SER A 89 -32.26 42.46 -4.00
CA SER A 89 -31.66 42.95 -5.24
C SER A 89 -32.60 43.84 -6.09
N PRO A 90 -32.06 44.65 -7.02
CA PRO A 90 -32.83 45.58 -7.84
C PRO A 90 -33.81 44.85 -8.79
N GLU A 91 -35.02 45.37 -8.95
CA GLU A 91 -35.98 44.83 -9.91
C GLU A 91 -35.74 45.40 -11.32
N ILE A 92 -35.63 44.51 -12.32
CA ILE A 92 -35.65 44.90 -13.74
C ILE A 92 -37.03 45.46 -14.12
N LYS A 93 -38.12 44.89 -13.57
CA LYS A 93 -39.50 45.23 -13.93
C LYS A 93 -39.98 46.56 -13.34
N ASN A 94 -39.42 47.03 -12.23
CA ASN A 94 -39.81 48.28 -11.59
C ASN A 94 -38.60 49.12 -11.14
N PRO A 95 -37.86 49.72 -12.10
CA PRO A 95 -36.61 50.44 -11.79
C PRO A 95 -36.80 51.68 -10.91
N LYS A 96 -38.04 52.17 -10.73
CA LYS A 96 -38.37 53.28 -9.80
C LYS A 96 -38.20 52.91 -8.33
N ASN A 97 -38.23 51.61 -8.00
CA ASN A 97 -38.03 51.12 -6.64
C ASN A 97 -36.55 50.87 -6.32
N ASN A 98 -35.66 50.90 -7.31
CA ASN A 98 -34.25 50.56 -7.12
C ASN A 98 -33.51 51.74 -6.46
N ILE A 99 -32.63 51.45 -5.51
CA ILE A 99 -31.93 52.45 -4.69
C ILE A 99 -30.47 52.10 -4.47
N ASN A 100 -29.63 53.14 -4.41
CA ASN A 100 -28.28 53.09 -3.87
C ASN A 100 -28.29 53.18 -2.33
N ILE A 101 -27.72 52.20 -1.63
CA ILE A 101 -27.56 52.27 -0.16
C ILE A 101 -26.11 52.60 0.24
N ASP A 102 -25.10 51.99 -0.39
CA ASP A 102 -23.69 52.17 0.01
C ASP A 102 -23.09 53.53 -0.40
N GLY A 103 -23.75 54.22 -1.33
CA GLY A 103 -23.42 55.51 -1.91
C GLY A 103 -22.22 55.49 -2.85
N ILE A 104 -21.92 54.33 -3.47
CA ILE A 104 -20.84 54.12 -4.44
C ILE A 104 -21.45 54.07 -5.86
N ILE A 105 -20.81 54.73 -6.83
CA ILE A 105 -21.26 54.74 -8.23
C ILE A 105 -20.28 53.90 -9.06
N LYS A 106 -20.72 52.77 -9.61
CA LYS A 106 -19.90 51.89 -10.46
C LYS A 106 -20.37 51.96 -11.92
N ASN A 107 -19.51 52.41 -12.83
CA ASN A 107 -19.73 52.35 -14.29
C ASN A 107 -21.12 52.86 -14.76
N GLY A 108 -21.64 53.93 -14.13
CA GLY A 108 -22.94 54.53 -14.49
C GLY A 108 -24.18 53.76 -14.03
N LYS A 109 -24.04 52.68 -13.26
CA LYS A 109 -25.14 52.01 -12.55
C LYS A 109 -24.86 52.01 -11.05
N SER A 110 -25.89 52.29 -10.25
CA SER A 110 -25.69 52.69 -8.85
C SER A 110 -26.75 52.16 -7.92
N ASN A 111 -27.52 51.13 -8.28
CA ASN A 111 -28.58 50.64 -7.39
C ASN A 111 -28.29 49.18 -7.09
N GLU A 112 -28.01 48.89 -5.83
CA GLU A 112 -27.70 47.55 -5.31
C GLU A 112 -28.94 46.90 -4.69
N CYS A 113 -29.97 47.70 -4.37
CA CYS A 113 -31.12 47.28 -3.58
C CYS A 113 -32.47 47.75 -4.19
N ARG A 114 -33.58 47.23 -3.67
CA ARG A 114 -34.95 47.72 -3.93
C ARG A 114 -35.66 48.19 -2.66
N TRP A 115 -36.55 49.17 -2.80
CA TRP A 115 -37.52 49.55 -1.77
C TRP A 115 -38.60 48.48 -1.59
N ILE A 116 -38.77 48.00 -0.36
CA ILE A 116 -39.87 47.16 0.08
C ILE A 116 -40.83 48.04 0.90
N TYR A 117 -42.13 47.98 0.57
CA TYR A 117 -43.16 48.83 1.16
C TYR A 117 -43.86 48.12 2.32
N VAL A 118 -43.85 48.75 3.50
CA VAL A 118 -44.62 48.31 4.66
C VAL A 118 -46.03 48.87 4.55
N LYS A 119 -47.04 48.00 4.64
CA LYS A 119 -48.45 48.36 4.56
C LYS A 119 -49.19 48.01 5.85
N ASN A 120 -50.25 48.75 6.16
CA ASN A 120 -51.16 48.39 7.24
C ASN A 120 -52.20 47.33 6.78
N THR A 121 -53.09 46.93 7.68
CA THR A 121 -54.21 46.00 7.43
C THR A 121 -55.24 46.48 6.40
N GLN A 122 -55.11 47.71 5.89
CA GLN A 122 -55.96 48.32 4.86
C GLN A 122 -55.21 48.52 3.54
N ASP A 123 -54.07 47.84 3.36
CA ASP A 123 -53.15 47.95 2.21
C ASP A 123 -52.53 49.36 1.99
N LYS A 124 -52.69 50.28 2.96
CA LYS A 124 -52.10 51.61 2.90
C LYS A 124 -50.62 51.54 3.30
N ILE A 125 -49.76 52.10 2.46
CA ILE A 125 -48.33 52.26 2.75
C ILE A 125 -48.15 53.12 4.01
N ILE A 126 -47.53 52.55 5.04
CA ILE A 126 -47.14 53.23 6.28
C ILE A 126 -45.63 53.52 6.34
N GLY A 127 -44.84 52.85 5.52
CA GLY A 127 -43.40 53.09 5.42
C GLY A 127 -42.76 52.28 4.31
N ARG A 128 -41.42 52.37 4.21
CA ARG A 128 -40.61 51.54 3.32
C ARG A 128 -39.21 51.38 3.89
N TYR A 129 -38.57 50.26 3.57
CA TYR A 129 -37.17 49.98 3.89
C TYR A 129 -36.48 49.38 2.68
N ALA A 130 -35.15 49.34 2.71
CA ALA A 130 -34.33 48.63 1.76
C ALA A 130 -33.15 48.03 2.53
N VAL A 131 -32.72 46.82 2.17
CA VAL A 131 -31.66 46.08 2.86
C VAL A 131 -30.56 45.79 1.86
N LEU A 132 -29.31 46.07 2.24
CA LEU A 132 -28.13 45.58 1.56
C LEU A 132 -27.53 44.47 2.41
N ILE A 133 -27.44 43.26 1.87
CA ILE A 133 -26.70 42.15 2.49
C ILE A 133 -25.34 42.07 1.79
N GLU A 134 -24.28 42.11 2.58
CA GLU A 134 -22.91 41.95 2.11
C GLU A 134 -22.28 40.77 2.85
N ASP A 135 -21.66 39.87 2.10
CA ASP A 135 -20.80 38.87 2.72
C ASP A 135 -19.49 39.54 3.19
N GLU A 136 -19.34 39.64 4.50
CA GLU A 136 -18.11 40.12 5.13
C GLU A 136 -16.93 39.16 4.91
N ALA A 137 -17.15 37.85 4.74
CA ALA A 137 -16.07 36.87 4.51
C ALA A 137 -15.35 37.11 3.17
N SER A 138 -16.05 37.58 2.14
CA SER A 138 -15.47 37.98 0.85
C SER A 138 -14.58 39.24 0.88
N LYS A 139 -14.48 39.94 2.03
CA LYS A 139 -13.71 41.18 2.18
C LYS A 139 -12.33 40.95 2.81
N ILE A 140 -11.36 41.81 2.48
CA ILE A 140 -9.99 41.74 3.02
C ILE A 140 -10.00 42.15 4.49
N ASN A 141 -9.54 41.27 5.40
CA ASN A 141 -9.43 41.62 6.81
C ASN A 141 -8.24 42.56 7.04
N ILE A 142 -8.49 43.81 7.45
CA ILE A 142 -7.43 44.81 7.69
C ILE A 142 -6.54 44.49 8.89
N ASN A 143 -7.05 43.69 9.83
CA ASN A 143 -6.27 43.21 10.97
C ASN A 143 -5.30 42.11 10.56
N VAL A 144 -5.56 41.38 9.48
CA VAL A 144 -4.79 40.17 9.12
C VAL A 144 -3.87 40.39 7.93
N ALA A 145 -4.39 40.93 6.82
CA ALA A 145 -3.63 41.14 5.58
C ALA A 145 -2.39 42.04 5.80
N ARG A 146 -1.18 41.59 5.43
CA ARG A 146 0.10 42.32 5.54
C ARG A 146 0.68 42.65 4.16
N ALA A 147 0.59 41.73 3.19
CA ALA A 147 1.33 41.81 1.94
C ALA A 147 1.09 43.12 1.15
N LEU A 148 2.18 43.82 0.84
CA LEU A 148 2.18 45.10 0.10
C LEU A 148 2.63 44.95 -1.38
N ASN A 149 3.05 43.75 -1.76
CA ASN A 149 3.44 43.35 -3.11
C ASN A 149 3.51 41.81 -3.16
N SER A 150 3.62 41.24 -4.36
CA SER A 150 3.57 39.80 -4.57
C SER A 150 4.81 39.01 -4.13
N LYS A 151 5.89 39.65 -3.65
CA LYS A 151 7.01 38.93 -3.04
C LYS A 151 6.73 38.52 -1.60
N MET A 152 5.86 39.27 -0.90
CA MET A 152 5.44 38.98 0.48
C MET A 152 4.34 37.89 0.53
N GLN A 153 4.47 36.88 -0.34
CA GLN A 153 3.51 35.82 -0.63
C GLN A 153 4.30 34.58 -1.06
N ASN A 154 4.94 33.93 -0.09
CA ASN A 154 6.01 32.94 -0.24
C ASN A 154 5.70 31.59 0.43
N GLU A 155 4.94 31.55 1.52
CA GLU A 155 4.48 30.32 2.18
C GLU A 155 3.27 29.67 1.49
N GLY A 156 2.36 30.50 0.96
CA GLY A 156 1.09 30.06 0.35
C GLY A 156 0.03 29.57 1.34
N ILE A 157 0.24 29.71 2.65
CA ILE A 157 -0.69 29.31 3.73
C ILE A 157 -1.03 30.45 4.69
N GLY A 158 -0.21 31.48 4.77
CA GLY A 158 -0.32 32.56 5.75
C GLY A 158 -1.43 33.55 5.35
N THR A 159 -2.44 33.78 6.19
CA THR A 159 -3.44 34.81 5.86
C THR A 159 -2.90 36.25 5.87
N PHE A 160 -1.70 36.46 6.42
CA PHE A 160 -0.98 37.72 6.29
C PHE A 160 -0.48 37.97 4.85
N GLU A 161 -0.29 36.91 4.06
CA GLU A 161 0.06 36.98 2.63
C GLU A 161 -1.09 37.53 1.78
N ILE A 162 -2.32 37.62 2.32
CA ILE A 162 -3.42 38.30 1.62
C ILE A 162 -3.00 39.75 1.35
N MET A 163 -3.08 40.15 0.09
CA MET A 163 -2.61 41.46 -0.35
C MET A 163 -3.44 42.58 0.27
N LEU A 164 -2.84 43.32 1.19
CA LEU A 164 -3.44 44.48 1.83
C LEU A 164 -3.64 45.60 0.81
N THR A 165 -2.62 45.88 -0.01
CA THR A 165 -2.72 46.65 -1.27
C THR A 165 -1.37 46.62 -2.01
N ASP A 166 -1.38 46.65 -3.35
CA ASP A 166 -0.20 47.03 -4.16
C ASP A 166 -0.15 48.56 -4.45
N GLY A 167 -1.18 49.30 -4.05
CA GLY A 167 -1.37 50.72 -4.33
C GLY A 167 -1.82 51.05 -5.76
N LYS A 168 -2.22 50.05 -6.55
CA LYS A 168 -2.69 50.18 -7.94
C LYS A 168 -4.00 49.41 -8.17
N ASP A 169 -3.89 48.09 -8.36
CA ASP A 169 -4.92 47.24 -8.96
C ASP A 169 -5.33 46.06 -8.07
N ALA A 170 -4.57 45.76 -7.02
CA ALA A 170 -4.75 44.58 -6.17
C ALA A 170 -4.81 44.91 -4.67
N GLY A 171 -5.62 44.14 -3.94
CA GLY A 171 -5.92 44.38 -2.52
C GLY A 171 -6.93 45.51 -2.30
N LEU A 172 -6.80 46.26 -1.21
CA LEU A 172 -7.66 47.42 -0.91
C LEU A 172 -7.35 48.59 -1.86
N PRO A 173 -8.36 49.41 -2.25
CA PRO A 173 -8.18 50.57 -3.11
C PRO A 173 -7.62 51.78 -2.33
N VAL A 174 -6.42 51.62 -1.75
CA VAL A 174 -5.73 52.64 -0.94
C VAL A 174 -4.26 52.73 -1.35
N SER A 175 -3.63 53.90 -1.20
CA SER A 175 -2.20 54.03 -1.53
C SER A 175 -1.33 53.14 -0.64
N LEU A 176 -0.19 52.65 -1.15
CA LEU A 176 0.86 52.00 -0.34
C LEU A 176 1.24 52.79 0.92
N SER A 177 1.23 54.13 0.85
CA SER A 177 1.51 54.99 2.01
C SER A 177 0.47 54.84 3.13
N PHE A 178 -0.79 54.56 2.77
CA PHE A 178 -1.91 54.38 3.69
C PHE A 178 -1.85 52.98 4.29
N ALA A 179 -1.65 51.94 3.48
CA ALA A 179 -1.46 50.58 3.99
C ALA A 179 -0.26 50.45 4.93
N LYS A 180 0.88 51.08 4.62
CA LYS A 180 2.01 51.18 5.58
C LYS A 180 1.64 51.87 6.90
N ARG A 181 0.62 52.73 6.94
CA ARG A 181 0.10 53.30 8.20
C ARG A 181 -0.93 52.40 8.90
N ILE A 182 -1.64 51.54 8.17
CA ILE A 182 -2.42 50.44 8.77
C ILE A 182 -1.45 49.53 9.54
N LEU A 183 -0.37 49.06 8.89
CA LEU A 183 0.65 48.22 9.54
C LEU A 183 1.25 48.90 10.78
N LYS A 184 1.68 50.17 10.68
CA LYS A 184 2.21 50.93 11.84
C LYS A 184 1.20 51.24 12.93
N TYR A 185 -0.10 51.20 12.65
CA TYR A 185 -1.12 51.30 13.69
C TYR A 185 -1.26 49.96 14.43
N ARG A 186 -1.13 48.85 13.70
CA ARG A 186 -1.13 47.50 14.28
C ARG A 186 0.08 47.29 15.17
N TYR A 187 1.28 47.56 14.66
CA TYR A 187 2.57 47.30 15.31
C TYR A 187 3.04 48.46 16.22
N GLY A 188 2.11 48.98 17.03
CA GLY A 188 2.40 49.93 18.11
C GLY A 188 3.45 51.02 17.85
N ARG A 189 4.53 51.02 18.65
CA ARG A 189 5.59 52.05 18.64
C ARG A 189 6.92 51.57 18.08
N ASP A 190 7.24 50.30 18.25
CA ASP A 190 8.47 49.69 17.73
C ASP A 190 8.39 49.38 16.22
N LEU A 191 7.16 49.27 15.71
CA LEU A 191 6.79 49.05 14.29
C LEU A 191 7.01 47.61 13.81
N THR A 192 7.20 46.68 14.74
CA THR A 192 7.36 45.24 14.56
C THR A 192 6.14 44.50 15.12
N PRO A 193 5.73 43.36 14.55
CA PRO A 193 4.73 42.49 15.18
C PRO A 193 5.28 41.96 16.52
N GLY A 194 4.44 41.67 17.51
CA GLY A 194 4.90 41.02 18.73
C GLY A 194 5.74 41.93 19.64
N GLN A 195 6.91 41.44 20.05
CA GLN A 195 7.92 42.21 20.77
C GLN A 195 9.19 42.34 19.92
N ALA A 196 9.56 43.57 19.55
CA ALA A 196 10.75 43.86 18.76
C ALA A 196 11.99 43.03 19.14
N LYS A 197 12.48 42.24 18.18
CA LYS A 197 13.67 41.38 18.24
C LYS A 197 13.58 40.21 19.21
N VAL A 198 12.39 39.67 19.44
CA VAL A 198 12.15 38.51 20.29
C VAL A 198 11.21 37.54 19.59
N ASP A 199 11.69 36.31 19.38
CA ASP A 199 10.90 35.15 18.96
C ASP A 199 9.81 34.84 20.02
N ASP A 200 8.65 35.47 19.87
CA ASP A 200 7.49 35.42 20.76
C ASP A 200 6.73 34.07 20.63
N ASN A 201 6.91 33.36 19.52
CA ASN A 201 6.17 32.14 19.18
C ASN A 201 7.01 30.85 19.25
N LEU A 202 8.34 30.98 19.40
CA LEU A 202 9.39 29.95 19.42
C LEU A 202 9.61 29.22 18.08
N THR A 203 9.58 29.95 16.96
CA THR A 203 9.76 29.39 15.60
C THR A 203 11.13 29.63 14.96
N ALA A 204 11.98 30.54 15.47
CA ALA A 204 13.23 30.93 14.81
C ALA A 204 14.15 29.74 14.46
N SER A 205 14.26 28.77 15.38
CA SER A 205 15.07 27.56 15.15
C SER A 205 14.55 26.60 14.07
N SER A 206 13.33 26.80 13.57
CA SER A 206 12.74 26.05 12.46
C SER A 206 12.79 26.84 11.15
N TYR A 207 12.46 28.13 11.18
CA TYR A 207 12.43 29.01 10.01
C TYR A 207 13.82 29.33 9.43
N ALA A 208 14.88 29.38 10.25
CA ALA A 208 16.26 29.57 9.77
C ALA A 208 16.85 28.42 8.90
N SER A 209 16.03 27.50 8.37
CA SER A 209 16.44 26.39 7.51
C SER A 209 15.31 25.72 6.70
N ASP A 210 14.11 26.30 6.60
CA ASP A 210 12.96 25.67 5.92
C ASP A 210 12.82 25.99 4.41
N GLN A 211 13.76 26.79 3.87
CA GLN A 211 13.84 27.27 2.48
C GLN A 211 12.73 28.24 2.07
N ILE A 212 12.04 28.85 3.03
CA ILE A 212 11.09 29.95 2.84
C ILE A 212 11.75 31.27 3.30
N ASP A 213 11.04 32.38 3.18
CA ASP A 213 11.44 33.77 3.48
C ASP A 213 10.39 34.30 4.47
N ASN A 214 10.32 33.73 5.68
CA ASN A 214 9.14 33.80 6.55
C ASN A 214 8.82 35.23 7.01
N ASP A 215 9.84 36.11 7.15
CA ASP A 215 9.63 37.52 7.48
C ASP A 215 9.28 38.41 6.25
N ALA A 216 9.52 37.90 5.03
CA ALA A 216 9.36 38.55 3.73
C ALA A 216 10.29 39.75 3.47
N ASP A 217 11.52 39.71 3.98
CA ASP A 217 12.66 40.56 3.63
C ASP A 217 13.13 40.34 2.17
N GLY A 218 13.14 39.09 1.71
CA GLY A 218 13.64 38.66 0.40
C GLY A 218 14.98 37.90 0.40
N ILE A 219 15.51 37.58 1.57
CA ILE A 219 16.55 36.57 1.85
C ILE A 219 15.83 35.27 2.28
N ILE A 220 16.53 34.12 2.24
CA ILE A 220 16.02 32.79 2.59
C ILE A 220 17.06 32.13 3.51
N ASP A 221 16.60 31.46 4.57
CA ASP A 221 17.37 30.71 5.57
C ASP A 221 18.42 31.58 6.31
N GLU A 222 18.04 32.77 6.81
CA GLU A 222 18.93 33.64 7.58
C GLU A 222 18.82 33.51 9.12
N PRO A 223 19.86 33.91 9.90
CA PRO A 223 19.92 33.64 11.35
C PRO A 223 18.86 34.35 12.21
N ASP A 224 18.18 35.34 11.64
CA ASP A 224 17.08 36.11 12.23
C ASP A 224 15.69 35.74 11.68
N GLU A 225 15.57 34.71 10.83
CA GLU A 225 14.25 34.17 10.46
C GLU A 225 13.50 33.61 11.67
N GLY A 226 12.19 33.88 11.73
CA GLY A 226 11.34 33.64 12.90
C GLY A 226 11.60 34.57 14.08
N ILE A 227 12.02 35.81 13.79
CA ILE A 227 12.02 36.95 14.71
C ILE A 227 11.34 38.13 13.99
N ASP A 228 10.45 38.88 14.66
CA ASP A 228 9.71 40.01 14.08
C ASP A 228 8.83 39.61 12.85
N GLU A 229 8.48 38.32 12.71
CA GLU A 229 7.77 37.77 11.56
C GLU A 229 6.23 37.96 11.65
N PRO A 230 5.47 37.87 10.53
CA PRO A 230 4.06 38.20 10.49
C PRO A 230 3.16 37.49 11.52
N GLU A 231 3.54 36.29 11.96
CA GLU A 231 2.73 35.43 12.83
C GLU A 231 2.77 35.79 14.31
N GLU A 232 3.75 36.56 14.79
CA GLU A 232 3.82 37.02 16.19
C GLU A 232 2.62 37.90 16.53
N TYR A 233 2.15 38.68 15.56
CA TYR A 233 0.97 39.52 15.65
C TYR A 233 -0.32 38.67 15.78
N ASP A 234 -0.95 38.70 16.96
CA ASP A 234 -2.28 38.12 17.21
C ASP A 234 -3.37 39.22 17.18
N PRO A 235 -4.25 39.28 16.16
CA PRO A 235 -5.34 40.25 16.10
C PRO A 235 -6.44 40.04 17.15
N ILE A 236 -6.49 38.88 17.83
CA ILE A 236 -7.45 38.61 18.92
C ILE A 236 -6.86 39.06 20.26
N ASN A 237 -5.58 38.72 20.51
CA ASN A 237 -4.87 39.06 21.74
C ASN A 237 -3.55 39.77 21.43
N PRO A 238 -3.59 41.05 20.98
CA PRO A 238 -2.40 41.82 20.62
C PRO A 238 -1.32 41.74 21.70
N LYS A 239 -0.07 41.52 21.27
CA LYS A 239 1.10 41.38 22.15
C LYS A 239 1.74 42.74 22.39
N TRP A 240 2.32 42.92 23.56
CA TRP A 240 3.03 44.15 23.94
C TRP A 240 2.24 45.43 23.61
N ASP A 241 2.65 46.22 22.61
CA ASP A 241 1.96 47.44 22.19
C ASP A 241 1.23 47.36 20.83
N ASP A 242 1.10 46.13 20.30
CA ASP A 242 0.24 45.78 19.18
C ASP A 242 -1.22 46.21 19.41
N ARG A 243 -1.95 46.41 18.30
CA ARG A 243 -3.35 46.81 18.29
C ARG A 243 -4.10 46.19 17.12
N SER A 244 -5.32 45.72 17.38
CA SER A 244 -6.30 45.38 16.35
C SER A 244 -7.34 46.48 16.19
N PHE A 245 -7.78 46.77 14.96
CA PHE A 245 -8.92 47.64 14.72
C PHE A 245 -10.22 46.98 15.22
N SER A 246 -10.93 47.69 16.08
CA SER A 246 -12.27 47.36 16.59
C SER A 246 -13.38 47.66 15.57
N SER A 247 -13.09 48.47 14.54
CA SER A 247 -13.99 48.70 13.40
C SER A 247 -13.27 49.29 12.18
N ILE A 248 -13.85 49.15 10.98
CA ILE A 248 -13.38 49.89 9.80
C ILE A 248 -13.48 51.42 9.97
N LYS A 249 -14.41 51.91 10.81
CA LYS A 249 -14.53 53.34 11.11
C LYS A 249 -13.31 53.88 11.85
N GLU A 250 -12.72 53.09 12.74
CA GLU A 250 -11.48 53.42 13.43
C GLU A 250 -10.32 53.59 12.44
N ALA A 251 -10.16 52.67 11.48
CA ALA A 251 -9.19 52.81 10.39
C ALA A 251 -9.42 54.06 9.52
N CYS A 252 -10.66 54.53 9.38
CA CYS A 252 -10.98 55.78 8.68
C CYS A 252 -10.63 57.05 9.49
N ILE A 253 -10.35 56.94 10.79
CA ILE A 253 -10.11 58.06 11.72
C ILE A 253 -8.62 58.12 12.14
N GLU A 254 -8.02 56.99 12.53
CA GLU A 254 -6.68 56.95 13.13
C GLU A 254 -5.52 56.82 12.12
N VAL A 255 -5.78 56.21 10.94
CA VAL A 255 -4.75 55.96 9.90
C VAL A 255 -4.45 57.16 8.97
N PRO A 256 -5.38 58.10 8.68
CA PRO A 256 -5.06 59.31 7.92
C PRO A 256 -4.04 60.21 8.65
N LYS A 257 -3.18 60.91 7.90
CA LYS A 257 -2.21 61.85 8.50
C LYS A 257 -2.83 63.15 9.03
N GLN A 258 -4.02 63.52 8.54
CA GLN A 258 -4.70 64.77 8.87
C GLN A 258 -6.22 64.56 8.72
N GLY A 259 -6.96 64.76 9.81
CA GLY A 259 -8.42 64.65 9.83
C GLY A 259 -8.94 63.24 9.52
N GLN A 260 -10.24 63.14 9.23
CA GLN A 260 -10.89 61.88 8.86
C GLN A 260 -10.78 61.63 7.34
N LEU A 261 -10.77 60.35 6.95
CA LEU A 261 -10.87 59.94 5.55
C LEU A 261 -12.18 60.48 4.91
N SER A 262 -12.15 60.82 3.62
CA SER A 262 -13.34 61.37 2.93
C SER A 262 -14.48 60.35 2.93
N LEU A 263 -15.74 60.81 2.97
CA LEU A 263 -16.92 59.92 3.03
C LEU A 263 -16.93 58.87 1.89
N LEU A 264 -16.51 59.26 0.70
CA LEU A 264 -16.39 58.36 -0.46
C LEU A 264 -15.31 57.28 -0.22
N ALA A 265 -14.13 57.68 0.26
CA ALA A 265 -13.04 56.75 0.54
C ALA A 265 -13.37 55.81 1.70
N SER A 266 -14.08 56.30 2.73
CA SER A 266 -14.56 55.48 3.86
C SER A 266 -15.57 54.42 3.41
N ARG A 267 -16.44 54.76 2.45
CA ARG A 267 -17.35 53.79 1.79
C ARG A 267 -16.57 52.74 0.99
N TYR A 268 -15.61 53.15 0.18
CA TYR A 268 -14.74 52.22 -0.55
C TYR A 268 -13.96 51.29 0.40
N LEU A 269 -13.41 51.80 1.50
CA LEU A 269 -12.73 50.98 2.49
C LEU A 269 -13.68 49.98 3.16
N SER A 270 -14.91 50.38 3.48
CA SER A 270 -15.93 49.49 4.06
C SER A 270 -16.50 48.47 3.06
N LYS A 271 -16.39 48.73 1.75
CA LYS A 271 -16.88 47.85 0.69
C LYS A 271 -15.94 46.67 0.42
N PHE A 272 -14.63 46.90 0.54
CA PHE A 272 -13.58 45.93 0.21
C PHE A 272 -12.80 45.43 1.42
N GLY A 273 -12.79 46.19 2.52
CA GLY A 273 -12.14 45.86 3.77
C GLY A 273 -13.13 45.54 4.87
N THR A 274 -12.73 44.64 5.76
CA THR A 274 -13.48 44.26 6.97
C THR A 274 -12.53 44.06 8.16
N ILE A 275 -13.09 43.82 9.33
CA ILE A 275 -12.42 43.21 10.48
C ILE A 275 -12.99 41.82 10.82
N ASN A 276 -14.08 41.41 10.15
CA ASN A 276 -14.91 40.26 10.50
C ASN A 276 -14.63 39.00 9.66
N SER A 277 -14.01 39.12 8.48
CA SER A 277 -13.68 37.92 7.68
C SER A 277 -12.71 37.03 8.46
N LYS A 278 -13.07 35.75 8.55
CA LYS A 278 -12.28 34.76 9.27
C LYS A 278 -10.97 34.56 8.53
N SER A 279 -9.86 34.66 9.24
CA SER A 279 -8.61 34.08 8.75
C SER A 279 -8.78 32.57 8.58
N GLY A 280 -8.27 32.01 7.48
CA GLY A 280 -8.10 30.56 7.31
C GLY A 280 -7.29 29.92 8.44
N ASN A 281 -6.49 30.70 9.17
CA ASN A 281 -5.68 30.31 10.32
C ASN A 281 -6.43 30.50 11.66
N MET A 282 -7.76 30.70 11.64
CA MET A 282 -8.61 30.73 12.83
C MET A 282 -9.76 29.72 12.74
N PHE A 283 -10.24 29.25 13.88
CA PHE A 283 -11.46 28.46 14.01
C PHE A 283 -12.24 28.84 15.26
N TYR A 284 -13.55 28.62 15.24
CA TYR A 284 -14.39 28.78 16.43
C TYR A 284 -14.27 27.53 17.30
N ASP A 285 -13.84 27.72 18.54
CA ASP A 285 -13.76 26.68 19.55
C ASP A 285 -15.13 26.60 20.24
N GLU A 286 -15.95 25.61 19.87
CA GLU A 286 -17.31 25.46 20.42
C GLU A 286 -17.33 25.21 21.94
N VAL A 287 -16.28 24.58 22.48
CA VAL A 287 -16.15 24.26 23.91
C VAL A 287 -15.92 25.52 24.71
N ASN A 288 -14.98 26.36 24.28
CA ASN A 288 -14.64 27.62 24.96
C ASN A 288 -15.53 28.80 24.52
N LYS A 289 -16.29 28.64 23.42
CA LYS A 289 -17.10 29.67 22.76
C LYS A 289 -16.30 30.88 22.30
N THR A 290 -15.02 30.70 22.03
CA THR A 290 -14.05 31.73 21.63
C THR A 290 -13.44 31.42 20.26
N GLN A 291 -12.87 32.42 19.60
CA GLN A 291 -12.01 32.18 18.43
C GLN A 291 -10.64 31.70 18.90
N SER A 292 -10.06 30.73 18.19
CA SER A 292 -8.71 30.18 18.44
C SER A 292 -7.88 30.16 17.16
N LYS A 293 -6.58 30.50 17.26
CA LYS A 293 -5.61 30.35 16.16
C LYS A 293 -5.44 28.85 15.86
N LYS A 294 -5.50 28.46 14.58
CA LYS A 294 -5.10 27.13 14.13
C LYS A 294 -3.60 26.98 14.33
N ILE A 295 -3.18 25.80 14.75
CA ILE A 295 -1.77 25.47 14.95
C ILE A 295 -1.23 24.92 13.62
N ASN A 296 -0.24 25.58 13.01
CA ASN A 296 0.49 25.04 11.86
C ASN A 296 1.34 23.85 12.35
N ILE A 297 0.99 22.63 11.91
CA ILE A 297 1.61 21.40 12.40
C ILE A 297 3.10 21.30 12.04
N ASN A 298 3.52 21.93 10.94
CA ASN A 298 4.89 21.93 10.44
C ASN A 298 5.86 22.63 11.40
N VAL A 299 5.40 23.62 12.15
CA VAL A 299 6.21 24.39 13.12
C VAL A 299 5.83 24.14 14.58
N ALA A 300 4.64 23.58 14.83
CA ALA A 300 4.09 23.42 16.17
C ALA A 300 5.03 22.76 17.18
N SER A 301 5.20 23.36 18.36
CA SER A 301 5.95 22.73 19.45
C SER A 301 5.28 21.44 19.93
N LYS A 302 6.07 20.54 20.52
CA LYS A 302 5.62 19.27 21.11
C LYS A 302 4.44 19.45 22.08
N ARG A 303 4.39 20.59 22.79
CA ARG A 303 3.32 20.97 23.73
C ARG A 303 2.04 21.41 23.00
N GLN A 304 2.15 22.19 21.93
CA GLN A 304 0.99 22.59 21.11
C GLN A 304 0.32 21.38 20.45
N ILE A 305 1.12 20.48 19.83
CA ILE A 305 0.61 19.22 19.25
C ILE A 305 -0.07 18.36 20.32
N SER A 306 0.55 18.22 21.50
CA SER A 306 -0.04 17.46 22.61
C SER A 306 -1.37 18.04 23.12
N SER A 307 -1.49 19.37 23.17
CA SER A 307 -2.74 20.04 23.57
C SER A 307 -3.84 19.86 22.51
N LEU A 308 -3.47 19.99 21.22
CA LEU A 308 -4.36 19.80 20.08
C LEU A 308 -4.91 18.38 20.01
N LEU A 309 -4.03 17.36 20.07
CA LEU A 309 -4.44 15.96 20.06
C LEU A 309 -5.31 15.61 21.27
N ARG A 310 -5.03 16.16 22.46
CA ARG A 310 -5.86 15.92 23.64
C ARG A 310 -7.29 16.44 23.41
N ARG A 311 -7.43 17.67 22.91
CA ARG A 311 -8.74 18.26 22.57
C ARG A 311 -9.48 17.45 21.51
N ALA A 312 -8.82 17.11 20.41
CA ALA A 312 -9.41 16.29 19.36
C ALA A 312 -9.91 14.92 19.88
N ASN A 313 -9.24 14.36 20.88
CA ASN A 313 -9.62 13.11 21.54
C ASN A 313 -10.69 13.28 22.65
N GLU A 314 -10.90 14.50 23.14
CA GLU A 314 -12.04 14.89 23.99
C GLU A 314 -13.30 15.06 23.11
N ASP A 315 -13.17 15.66 21.93
CA ASP A 315 -14.26 15.87 20.95
C ASP A 315 -14.68 14.56 20.24
N ASN A 316 -13.72 13.81 19.71
CA ASN A 316 -13.92 12.53 19.03
C ASN A 316 -12.88 11.51 19.53
N ARG A 317 -13.29 10.66 20.47
CA ARG A 317 -12.37 9.75 21.15
C ARG A 317 -11.78 8.68 20.23
N PHE A 318 -10.50 8.83 19.87
CA PHE A 318 -9.73 7.90 19.04
C PHE A 318 -8.67 7.10 19.83
N GLU A 319 -8.25 7.57 21.01
CA GLU A 319 -7.29 6.86 21.87
C GLU A 319 -7.68 6.93 23.36
N SER A 320 -7.52 5.79 24.03
CA SER A 320 -7.87 5.58 25.43
C SER A 320 -6.71 5.82 26.41
N LYS A 321 -5.46 5.70 25.95
CA LYS A 321 -4.25 5.72 26.78
C LYS A 321 -3.43 7.00 26.58
N SER A 322 -3.23 7.74 27.66
CA SER A 322 -2.35 8.93 27.67
C SER A 322 -0.90 8.62 27.27
N LYS A 323 -0.46 7.36 27.41
CA LYS A 323 0.84 6.89 26.90
C LYS A 323 0.90 6.99 25.37
N ASN A 324 -0.02 6.31 24.69
CA ASN A 324 -0.12 6.30 23.23
C ASN A 324 -0.31 7.72 22.67
N MET A 325 -1.07 8.58 23.35
CA MET A 325 -1.19 10.00 22.98
C MET A 325 0.17 10.73 22.94
N ARG A 326 1.09 10.44 23.87
CA ARG A 326 2.45 11.02 23.84
C ARG A 326 3.31 10.42 22.74
N THR A 327 3.16 9.13 22.44
CA THR A 327 3.79 8.49 21.27
C THR A 327 3.31 9.15 19.98
N LEU A 328 2.00 9.40 19.81
CA LEU A 328 1.47 10.11 18.64
C LEU A 328 2.05 11.52 18.48
N VAL A 329 2.25 12.26 19.59
CA VAL A 329 2.96 13.55 19.56
C VAL A 329 4.39 13.37 19.05
N GLY A 330 5.13 12.39 19.60
CA GLY A 330 6.49 12.07 19.16
C GLY A 330 6.54 11.77 17.66
N ASN A 331 5.71 10.85 17.19
CA ASN A 331 5.62 10.46 15.77
C ASN A 331 5.33 11.66 14.87
N ILE A 332 4.40 12.56 15.23
CA ILE A 332 4.08 13.74 14.40
C ILE A 332 5.29 14.67 14.23
N ILE A 333 6.17 14.74 15.23
CA ILE A 333 7.40 15.53 15.13
C ILE A 333 8.43 14.79 14.29
N ASP A 334 8.61 13.48 14.53
CA ASP A 334 9.60 12.64 13.83
C ASP A 334 9.27 12.34 12.36
N TYR A 335 8.02 12.52 11.94
CA TYR A 335 7.62 12.52 10.53
C TYR A 335 7.73 13.91 9.86
N ARG A 336 8.21 14.92 10.60
CA ARG A 336 8.17 16.33 10.21
C ARG A 336 9.55 16.97 10.21
N ASP A 337 10.45 16.60 11.11
CA ASP A 337 11.86 16.97 11.02
C ASP A 337 12.66 15.99 10.14
N GLU A 338 13.69 16.47 9.47
CA GLU A 338 14.58 15.65 8.63
C GLU A 338 15.77 15.08 9.41
N ASN A 339 15.80 15.26 10.74
CA ASN A 339 17.04 15.20 11.52
C ASN A 339 17.50 13.78 11.90
N SER A 340 16.73 12.72 11.60
CA SER A 340 17.06 11.32 11.92
C SER A 340 17.17 11.03 13.44
N VAL A 341 16.59 11.88 14.30
CA VAL A 341 16.71 11.80 15.77
C VAL A 341 15.33 11.75 16.46
N LEU A 342 15.03 10.60 17.07
CA LEU A 342 13.78 10.34 17.79
C LEU A 342 13.42 11.42 18.82
N SER A 343 12.30 12.10 18.60
CA SER A 343 11.68 13.01 19.56
C SER A 343 11.10 12.29 20.74
N THR A 344 11.34 12.86 21.92
CA THR A 344 10.67 12.43 23.16
C THR A 344 9.51 13.36 23.53
N MET A 345 8.47 12.76 24.13
CA MET A 345 7.39 13.46 24.83
C MET A 345 7.17 12.80 26.20
N GLY A 346 7.83 13.32 27.23
CA GLY A 346 7.91 12.68 28.54
C GLY A 346 8.82 11.44 28.48
N SER A 347 8.32 10.29 28.91
CA SER A 347 9.00 8.99 28.84
C SER A 347 8.83 8.24 27.51
N GLU A 348 8.07 8.80 26.57
CA GLU A 348 7.76 8.13 25.30
C GLU A 348 8.61 8.72 24.17
N TYR A 349 9.03 7.85 23.26
CA TYR A 349 9.69 8.20 22.01
C TYR A 349 8.66 8.23 20.88
N GLY A 350 8.94 9.02 19.84
CA GLY A 350 8.26 8.93 18.57
C GLY A 350 8.75 7.77 17.71
N VAL A 351 8.57 7.92 16.40
CA VAL A 351 8.99 6.97 15.37
C VAL A 351 9.45 7.82 14.19
N GLU A 352 10.77 7.95 14.06
CA GLU A 352 11.43 8.43 12.84
C GLU A 352 11.02 7.57 11.65
N ALA A 353 11.06 8.17 10.46
CA ALA A 353 10.70 7.53 9.21
C ALA A 353 11.36 6.15 9.15
N VAL A 354 10.54 5.12 8.99
CA VAL A 354 11.02 3.73 9.00
C VAL A 354 11.98 3.56 7.83
N CYS A 355 13.29 3.64 8.10
CA CYS A 355 14.35 3.20 7.20
C CYS A 355 13.99 1.78 6.75
N PHE A 356 13.54 1.66 5.50
CA PHE A 356 12.71 0.55 5.04
C PHE A 356 13.31 -0.81 5.39
N ASN A 357 12.71 -1.48 6.38
CA ASN A 357 12.91 -2.91 6.62
C ASN A 357 11.90 -3.79 5.86
N GLU A 358 11.18 -3.21 4.89
CA GLU A 358 10.57 -4.00 3.81
C GLU A 358 11.68 -4.44 2.83
N VAL A 359 12.59 -5.26 3.34
CA VAL A 359 13.60 -5.93 2.53
C VAL A 359 12.85 -6.89 1.62
N MET A 360 12.77 -6.55 0.33
CA MET A 360 12.27 -7.45 -0.68
C MET A 360 13.21 -8.64 -0.78
N ALA A 361 12.91 -9.67 0.00
CA ALA A 361 13.47 -10.99 -0.15
C ALA A 361 13.17 -11.47 -1.56
N ASN A 362 14.18 -11.40 -2.45
CA ASN A 362 14.12 -12.08 -3.74
C ASN A 362 14.01 -13.58 -3.46
N ASP A 363 12.78 -14.09 -3.44
CA ASP A 363 12.52 -15.50 -3.19
C ASP A 363 13.13 -16.32 -4.35
N GLY A 364 14.31 -16.88 -4.07
CA GLY A 364 14.98 -17.82 -4.95
C GLY A 364 14.31 -19.19 -4.97
N SER A 365 13.14 -19.36 -4.35
CA SER A 365 12.32 -20.57 -4.40
C SER A 365 11.47 -20.65 -5.66
N TYR A 366 11.29 -21.84 -6.19
CA TYR A 366 10.53 -22.05 -7.43
C TYR A 366 9.97 -23.47 -7.52
N THR A 367 8.90 -23.61 -8.30
CA THR A 367 8.31 -24.91 -8.64
C THR A 367 8.70 -25.30 -10.06
N LEU A 368 9.24 -26.51 -10.23
CA LEU A 368 9.43 -27.10 -11.56
C LEU A 368 8.65 -28.41 -11.68
N ARG A 369 7.84 -28.50 -12.74
CA ARG A 369 7.23 -29.75 -13.16
C ARG A 369 8.27 -30.64 -13.86
N PHE A 370 8.16 -31.95 -13.68
CA PHE A 370 9.14 -32.95 -14.19
C PHE A 370 9.07 -33.16 -15.70
N ASP A 371 8.07 -32.56 -16.34
CA ASP A 371 7.75 -32.65 -17.77
C ASP A 371 8.38 -31.55 -18.62
N ARG A 372 8.87 -30.48 -17.97
CA ARG A 372 9.65 -29.42 -18.58
C ARG A 372 11.01 -29.89 -19.14
N ASN A 373 11.23 -31.19 -19.29
CA ASN A 373 12.35 -31.74 -20.05
C ASN A 373 12.15 -31.62 -21.58
N ASP A 374 10.90 -31.44 -22.04
CA ASP A 374 10.56 -31.34 -23.46
C ASP A 374 11.17 -30.14 -24.19
N ASP A 375 11.34 -30.30 -25.50
CA ASP A 375 12.16 -29.41 -26.32
C ASP A 375 11.64 -27.98 -26.47
N TYR A 376 10.35 -27.77 -26.25
CA TYR A 376 9.69 -26.45 -26.28
C TYR A 376 10.07 -25.54 -25.10
N TRP A 377 10.59 -26.09 -24.01
CA TRP A 377 10.94 -25.31 -22.83
C TRP A 377 12.38 -24.79 -22.91
N GLU A 378 12.54 -23.49 -22.66
CA GLU A 378 13.84 -22.83 -22.58
C GLU A 378 14.76 -23.54 -21.57
N GLY A 379 16.07 -23.54 -21.86
CA GLY A 379 17.07 -24.26 -21.08
C GLY A 379 17.20 -23.85 -19.60
N ARG A 380 16.52 -22.78 -19.17
CA ARG A 380 16.41 -22.29 -17.78
C ARG A 380 15.33 -23.00 -16.98
N ASN A 381 14.23 -23.39 -17.61
CA ASN A 381 13.13 -24.13 -17.00
C ASN A 381 13.26 -25.65 -17.18
N ARG A 382 14.33 -26.11 -17.86
CA ARG A 382 14.51 -27.51 -18.25
C ARG A 382 15.05 -28.39 -17.12
N VAL A 383 14.21 -29.30 -16.64
CA VAL A 383 14.60 -30.37 -15.71
C VAL A 383 15.21 -31.52 -16.51
N TYR A 384 16.51 -31.78 -16.35
CA TYR A 384 17.13 -32.92 -17.03
C TYR A 384 16.91 -34.19 -16.20
N ARG A 385 16.11 -35.13 -16.73
CA ARG A 385 15.75 -36.41 -16.09
C ARG A 385 16.48 -37.57 -16.77
N MET A 386 17.21 -38.40 -16.03
CA MET A 386 17.96 -39.53 -16.62
C MET A 386 17.05 -40.49 -17.38
N GLY A 387 15.94 -40.95 -16.81
CA GLY A 387 15.00 -41.87 -17.46
C GLY A 387 14.50 -41.34 -18.81
N TRP A 388 14.03 -40.09 -18.89
CA TRP A 388 13.56 -39.50 -20.15
C TRP A 388 14.63 -39.53 -21.25
N PHE A 389 15.90 -39.26 -20.92
CA PHE A 389 16.96 -39.32 -21.92
C PHE A 389 17.20 -40.74 -22.40
N TYR A 390 17.13 -41.76 -21.53
CA TYR A 390 17.45 -43.16 -21.86
C TYR A 390 16.25 -44.00 -22.33
N GLU A 391 15.01 -43.53 -22.15
CA GLU A 391 13.77 -44.23 -22.49
C GLU A 391 13.22 -43.87 -23.88
N GLN A 392 13.73 -42.78 -24.50
CA GLN A 392 13.22 -42.20 -25.75
C GLN A 392 12.84 -43.25 -26.80
N PRO A 393 11.58 -43.27 -27.28
CA PRO A 393 11.17 -44.22 -28.29
C PRO A 393 11.80 -43.89 -29.64
N ASP A 394 12.28 -44.92 -30.33
CA ASP A 394 12.69 -44.79 -31.72
C ASP A 394 11.47 -44.40 -32.58
N LYS A 395 11.55 -43.25 -33.27
CA LYS A 395 10.45 -42.77 -34.13
C LYS A 395 10.27 -43.70 -35.32
N TYR A 396 9.02 -43.98 -35.65
CA TYR A 396 8.64 -44.76 -36.83
C TYR A 396 9.28 -44.13 -38.08
N ASN A 397 10.14 -44.89 -38.77
CA ASN A 397 10.88 -44.52 -39.98
C ASN A 397 12.10 -43.56 -39.86
N THR A 398 12.65 -43.26 -38.67
CA THR A 398 13.95 -42.54 -38.59
C THR A 398 15.03 -43.32 -37.83
N GLU A 399 16.29 -42.92 -38.01
CA GLU A 399 17.38 -43.33 -37.11
C GLU A 399 16.97 -43.10 -35.65
N GLY A 400 17.24 -44.11 -34.82
CA GLY A 400 16.76 -44.18 -33.45
C GLY A 400 17.35 -43.12 -32.52
N PHE A 401 16.73 -42.97 -31.34
CA PHE A 401 17.27 -42.17 -30.24
C PHE A 401 18.01 -43.04 -29.20
N GLY A 402 18.04 -44.37 -29.39
CA GLY A 402 18.71 -45.31 -28.49
C GLY A 402 20.24 -45.30 -28.50
N TRP A 403 20.84 -46.10 -27.62
CA TRP A 403 22.29 -46.27 -27.42
C TRP A 403 22.79 -47.51 -28.16
N LYS A 404 24.07 -47.50 -28.59
CA LYS A 404 24.71 -48.70 -29.10
C LYS A 404 25.26 -49.51 -27.93
N ILE A 405 25.19 -50.84 -28.00
CA ILE A 405 26.06 -51.69 -27.18
C ILE A 405 27.46 -51.64 -27.80
N GLU A 406 28.45 -51.14 -27.06
CA GLU A 406 29.86 -51.09 -27.46
C GLU A 406 30.59 -52.40 -27.12
N HIS A 407 30.20 -53.04 -26.03
CA HIS A 407 30.79 -54.31 -25.57
C HIS A 407 29.73 -55.18 -24.89
N LEU A 408 29.74 -56.46 -25.22
CA LEU A 408 29.04 -57.54 -24.50
C LEU A 408 30.10 -58.33 -23.74
N GLY A 409 29.96 -58.41 -22.43
CA GLY A 409 30.81 -59.22 -21.56
C GLY A 409 30.45 -60.71 -21.62
N ALA A 410 31.30 -61.55 -21.04
CA ALA A 410 31.07 -62.98 -21.00
C ALA A 410 29.76 -63.35 -20.28
N LYS A 411 29.18 -64.49 -20.66
CA LYS A 411 28.08 -65.12 -19.92
C LYS A 411 28.59 -65.62 -18.57
N HIS A 412 28.00 -65.14 -17.48
CA HIS A 412 28.33 -65.55 -16.12
C HIS A 412 27.15 -66.27 -15.48
N LYS A 413 27.42 -67.36 -14.76
CA LYS A 413 26.41 -68.03 -13.93
C LYS A 413 26.13 -67.19 -12.69
N LEU A 414 24.87 -67.02 -12.32
CA LEU A 414 24.49 -66.46 -11.04
C LEU A 414 24.77 -67.50 -9.95
N VAL A 415 25.82 -67.27 -9.16
CA VAL A 415 26.22 -68.11 -8.03
C VAL A 415 25.74 -67.44 -6.73
N MET A 416 24.47 -67.67 -6.37
CA MET A 416 23.89 -67.44 -5.03
C MET A 416 22.68 -68.37 -4.86
N LYS A 417 22.33 -68.70 -3.62
CA LYS A 417 21.37 -69.77 -3.30
C LYS A 417 19.93 -69.29 -3.05
N ASP A 418 19.75 -68.02 -2.69
CA ASP A 418 18.46 -67.46 -2.22
C ASP A 418 18.15 -66.04 -2.75
N ASP A 419 18.93 -65.53 -3.71
CA ASP A 419 18.75 -64.18 -4.28
C ASP A 419 17.64 -64.13 -5.34
N TYR A 420 16.55 -63.43 -5.01
CA TYR A 420 15.50 -63.05 -5.96
C TYR A 420 15.70 -61.59 -6.41
N TYR A 421 15.63 -61.36 -7.71
CA TYR A 421 15.62 -60.01 -8.29
C TYR A 421 14.19 -59.49 -8.39
N LEU A 422 13.99 -58.21 -8.12
CA LEU A 422 12.67 -57.56 -8.17
C LEU A 422 12.43 -56.92 -9.55
N THR A 423 12.15 -57.76 -10.56
CA THR A 423 11.81 -57.27 -11.90
C THR A 423 10.34 -56.94 -11.96
N ASN A 424 10.00 -55.68 -12.22
CA ASN A 424 8.63 -55.18 -12.03
C ASN A 424 8.09 -55.47 -10.62
N GLY A 425 8.96 -55.52 -9.60
CA GLY A 425 8.60 -55.91 -8.25
C GLY A 425 8.01 -57.31 -8.08
N VAL A 426 8.12 -58.18 -9.09
CA VAL A 426 7.98 -59.63 -8.92
C VAL A 426 9.35 -60.16 -8.54
N LYS A 427 9.41 -60.95 -7.45
CA LYS A 427 10.58 -61.75 -7.12
C LYS A 427 10.77 -62.83 -8.18
N THR A 428 11.85 -62.74 -8.95
CA THR A 428 12.22 -63.71 -9.98
C THR A 428 13.66 -64.17 -9.79
N SER A 429 13.96 -65.40 -10.23
CA SER A 429 15.29 -66.00 -10.18
C SER A 429 15.83 -66.19 -11.59
N PHE A 430 17.00 -65.62 -11.89
CA PHE A 430 17.70 -65.85 -13.15
C PHE A 430 18.88 -66.78 -12.94
N LYS A 431 19.23 -67.57 -13.96
CA LYS A 431 20.38 -68.49 -13.90
C LYS A 431 21.70 -67.82 -14.32
N TYR A 432 21.62 -66.76 -15.15
CA TYR A 432 22.79 -66.10 -15.72
C TYR A 432 22.66 -64.59 -15.74
N TYR A 433 23.81 -63.94 -15.80
CA TYR A 433 23.93 -62.54 -16.15
C TYR A 433 25.05 -62.34 -17.19
N THR A 434 25.02 -61.19 -17.85
CA THR A 434 26.16 -60.64 -18.59
C THR A 434 26.27 -59.15 -18.24
N THR A 435 27.40 -58.54 -18.57
CA THR A 435 27.57 -57.09 -18.53
C THR A 435 27.53 -56.52 -19.94
N ILE A 436 26.94 -55.34 -20.10
CA ILE A 436 26.94 -54.61 -21.36
C ILE A 436 27.39 -53.18 -21.14
N LYS A 437 28.28 -52.71 -22.01
CA LYS A 437 28.74 -51.32 -22.01
C LYS A 437 27.97 -50.54 -23.07
N LEU A 438 27.26 -49.49 -22.65
CA LEU A 438 26.52 -48.63 -23.58
C LEU A 438 27.37 -47.46 -24.07
N SER A 439 27.11 -47.04 -25.30
CA SER A 439 27.79 -45.90 -25.91
C SER A 439 27.60 -44.62 -25.11
N SER A 440 28.66 -43.82 -25.00
CA SER A 440 28.60 -42.58 -24.20
C SER A 440 27.64 -41.50 -24.75
N SER A 441 27.07 -41.71 -25.94
CA SER A 441 26.03 -40.90 -26.55
C SER A 441 25.01 -41.81 -27.24
N PRO A 442 23.74 -41.41 -27.37
CA PRO A 442 22.80 -42.09 -28.25
C PRO A 442 23.23 -41.97 -29.72
N THR A 443 22.66 -42.84 -30.55
CA THR A 443 22.81 -42.87 -32.01
C THR A 443 22.42 -41.53 -32.64
N LYS A 444 21.26 -41.00 -32.27
CA LYS A 444 20.84 -39.61 -32.54
C LYS A 444 20.73 -38.85 -31.23
N LYS A 445 21.36 -37.67 -31.15
CA LYS A 445 21.33 -36.83 -29.94
C LYS A 445 20.01 -36.03 -29.86
N PRO A 446 19.18 -36.19 -28.82
CA PRO A 446 18.12 -35.24 -28.52
C PRO A 446 18.68 -33.83 -28.27
N GLN A 447 17.84 -32.81 -28.44
CA GLN A 447 18.20 -31.45 -28.03
C GLN A 447 18.44 -31.41 -26.50
N GLY A 448 19.36 -30.56 -26.06
CA GLY A 448 19.82 -30.56 -24.67
C GLY A 448 20.76 -31.72 -24.26
N PHE A 449 20.87 -32.82 -25.04
CA PHE A 449 21.68 -33.99 -24.63
C PHE A 449 23.15 -33.66 -24.33
N ASN A 450 23.79 -32.75 -25.10
CA ASN A 450 25.18 -32.35 -24.82
C ASN A 450 25.30 -31.65 -23.44
N LYS A 451 24.29 -30.89 -23.01
CA LYS A 451 24.23 -30.26 -21.69
C LYS A 451 24.01 -31.33 -20.61
N PHE A 452 23.00 -32.20 -20.77
CA PHE A 452 22.77 -33.36 -19.91
C PHE A 452 24.03 -34.18 -19.68
N LYS A 453 24.71 -34.60 -20.76
CA LYS A 453 25.96 -35.37 -20.70
C LYS A 453 27.06 -34.62 -19.95
N SER A 454 27.17 -33.30 -20.11
CA SER A 454 28.11 -32.47 -19.34
C SER A 454 27.79 -32.49 -17.84
N LEU A 455 26.51 -32.42 -17.46
CA LEU A 455 26.06 -32.47 -16.06
C LEU A 455 26.28 -33.85 -15.44
N MET A 456 25.90 -34.91 -16.15
CA MET A 456 26.12 -36.31 -15.76
C MET A 456 27.62 -36.59 -15.54
N ASN A 457 28.48 -36.21 -16.49
CA ASN A 457 29.92 -36.39 -16.36
C ASN A 457 30.51 -35.61 -15.17
N LYS A 458 30.07 -34.37 -14.94
CA LYS A 458 30.50 -33.56 -13.78
C LYS A 458 30.07 -34.14 -12.42
N ASN A 459 29.06 -35.00 -12.41
CA ASN A 459 28.55 -35.69 -11.23
C ASN A 459 29.03 -37.15 -11.13
N GLY A 460 30.02 -37.56 -11.93
CA GLY A 460 30.64 -38.90 -11.85
C GLY A 460 30.04 -39.98 -12.75
N GLY A 461 29.10 -39.63 -13.64
CA GLY A 461 28.43 -40.59 -14.53
C GLY A 461 27.07 -41.04 -14.01
N TRP A 462 26.69 -42.30 -14.27
CA TRP A 462 25.48 -42.88 -13.66
C TRP A 462 25.73 -43.23 -12.19
N PRO A 463 24.79 -42.91 -11.28
CA PRO A 463 24.83 -43.46 -9.92
C PRO A 463 24.80 -44.99 -9.94
N VAL A 464 25.45 -45.62 -8.97
CA VAL A 464 25.45 -47.08 -8.81
C VAL A 464 24.02 -47.57 -8.56
N ASP A 465 23.61 -48.62 -9.27
CA ASP A 465 22.27 -49.20 -9.20
C ASP A 465 21.13 -48.16 -9.39
N ILE A 466 21.32 -47.15 -10.25
CA ILE A 466 20.24 -46.25 -10.72
C ILE A 466 19.27 -46.99 -11.65
N TRP A 467 19.79 -47.89 -12.49
CA TRP A 467 19.02 -48.67 -13.46
C TRP A 467 18.61 -50.04 -12.96
N LYS A 468 18.93 -50.38 -11.70
CA LYS A 468 18.50 -51.63 -11.10
C LYS A 468 16.97 -51.74 -11.12
N ASN A 469 16.46 -52.94 -11.40
CA ASN A 469 15.05 -53.28 -11.59
C ASN A 469 14.41 -52.73 -12.88
N ALA A 470 15.07 -51.83 -13.63
CA ALA A 470 14.62 -51.37 -14.95
C ALA A 470 14.90 -52.41 -16.06
N TRP A 471 14.45 -52.13 -17.29
CA TRP A 471 14.63 -53.02 -18.43
C TRP A 471 15.51 -52.39 -19.50
N LEU A 472 16.50 -53.14 -19.98
CA LEU A 472 17.12 -52.89 -21.27
C LEU A 472 16.20 -53.41 -22.37
N MET A 473 15.68 -52.50 -23.21
CA MET A 473 14.89 -52.87 -24.38
C MET A 473 15.80 -52.87 -25.61
N LEU A 474 16.03 -54.04 -26.21
CA LEU A 474 16.82 -54.22 -27.43
C LEU A 474 15.91 -54.11 -28.65
N GLY A 475 16.02 -53.00 -29.39
CA GLY A 475 15.14 -52.67 -30.52
C GLY A 475 15.56 -53.38 -31.81
N SER A 476 14.85 -54.45 -32.15
CA SER A 476 14.98 -55.14 -33.44
C SER A 476 13.97 -54.62 -34.46
N LYS A 477 14.39 -54.46 -35.72
CA LYS A 477 13.49 -54.11 -36.83
C LYS A 477 12.97 -55.37 -37.50
N ASP A 478 11.66 -55.58 -37.43
CA ASP A 478 10.94 -56.65 -38.12
C ASP A 478 9.93 -56.04 -39.10
N GLY A 479 10.33 -55.97 -40.38
CA GLY A 479 9.63 -55.20 -41.41
C GLY A 479 9.51 -53.71 -41.04
N TYR A 480 8.28 -53.22 -40.94
CA TYR A 480 7.97 -51.86 -40.50
C TYR A 480 7.70 -51.74 -38.98
N ARG A 481 7.81 -52.82 -38.19
CA ARG A 481 7.54 -52.79 -36.75
C ARG A 481 8.84 -52.95 -35.95
N LEU A 482 8.98 -52.13 -34.91
CA LEU A 482 10.01 -52.31 -33.88
C LEU A 482 9.53 -53.39 -32.91
N LYS A 483 10.25 -54.50 -32.83
CA LYS A 483 10.08 -55.55 -31.82
C LYS A 483 11.20 -55.40 -30.79
N TYR A 484 10.84 -55.29 -29.51
CA TYR A 484 11.80 -55.17 -28.43
C TYR A 484 11.95 -56.49 -27.68
N ALA A 485 13.16 -57.05 -27.65
CA ALA A 485 13.55 -57.99 -26.59
C ALA A 485 13.83 -57.19 -25.31
N SER A 486 13.55 -57.77 -24.14
CA SER A 486 13.60 -57.04 -22.86
C SER A 486 14.44 -57.81 -21.85
N TYR A 487 15.57 -57.23 -21.43
CA TYR A 487 16.48 -57.82 -20.44
C TYR A 487 16.38 -57.05 -19.12
N PRO A 488 16.10 -57.70 -17.98
CA PRO A 488 16.06 -57.02 -16.70
C PRO A 488 17.47 -56.62 -16.24
N ILE A 489 17.61 -55.37 -15.80
CA ILE A 489 18.86 -54.82 -15.28
C ILE A 489 18.92 -55.12 -13.77
N ILE A 490 19.90 -55.91 -13.35
CA ILE A 490 20.09 -56.33 -11.96
C ILE A 490 21.10 -55.47 -11.19
N GLY A 491 21.78 -54.55 -11.89
CA GLY A 491 22.63 -53.50 -11.31
C GLY A 491 23.37 -52.70 -12.38
N ASN A 492 24.07 -51.64 -12.00
CA ASN A 492 24.93 -50.87 -12.92
C ASN A 492 26.09 -50.17 -12.21
N THR A 493 27.21 -50.02 -12.92
CA THR A 493 28.42 -49.31 -12.48
C THR A 493 28.98 -48.49 -13.64
N GLY A 494 29.10 -47.16 -13.48
CA GLY A 494 29.49 -46.30 -14.60
C GLY A 494 28.51 -46.44 -15.78
N ASN A 495 29.01 -46.55 -17.01
CA ASN A 495 28.18 -46.82 -18.21
C ASN A 495 27.99 -48.31 -18.55
N GLU A 496 28.22 -49.19 -17.57
CA GLU A 496 28.05 -50.64 -17.70
C GLU A 496 26.80 -51.10 -16.93
N LEU A 497 25.94 -51.85 -17.62
CA LEU A 497 24.75 -52.48 -17.04
C LEU A 497 25.04 -53.96 -16.81
N LYS A 498 24.67 -54.47 -15.63
CA LYS A 498 24.59 -55.91 -15.37
C LYS A 498 23.16 -56.35 -15.67
N ILE A 499 22.97 -57.14 -16.72
CA ILE A 499 21.66 -57.63 -17.15
C ILE A 499 21.52 -59.13 -16.90
N ALA A 500 20.32 -59.55 -16.52
CA ALA A 500 19.98 -60.95 -16.38
C ALA A 500 19.53 -61.57 -17.71
N CYS A 501 19.77 -62.87 -17.87
CA CYS A 501 19.34 -63.65 -19.03
C CYS A 501 18.65 -64.94 -18.56
N ASP A 502 17.65 -65.40 -19.30
CA ASP A 502 17.04 -66.72 -19.10
C ASP A 502 17.31 -67.61 -20.33
N GLU A 503 17.77 -68.84 -20.10
CA GLU A 503 17.96 -69.84 -21.15
C GLU A 503 16.64 -70.50 -21.56
N ASN A 504 15.61 -70.44 -20.72
CA ASN A 504 14.32 -71.06 -21.02
C ASN A 504 13.44 -70.18 -21.94
N ASP A 505 13.79 -68.91 -22.14
CA ASP A 505 13.07 -67.98 -23.01
C ASP A 505 13.97 -67.48 -24.16
N ASN A 506 13.68 -67.99 -25.36
CA ASN A 506 14.39 -67.64 -26.60
C ASN A 506 14.31 -66.14 -26.97
N SER A 507 13.45 -65.34 -26.31
CA SER A 507 13.31 -63.90 -26.57
C SER A 507 14.23 -63.01 -25.72
N PHE A 508 14.90 -63.55 -24.70
CA PHE A 508 15.91 -62.81 -23.90
C PHE A 508 17.02 -63.73 -23.32
N SER A 509 17.42 -64.74 -24.08
CA SER A 509 18.63 -65.52 -23.80
C SER A 509 19.91 -64.71 -24.10
N TYR A 510 21.04 -65.17 -23.56
CA TYR A 510 22.36 -64.60 -23.86
C TYR A 510 22.72 -64.80 -25.34
N GLU A 511 22.39 -65.98 -25.86
CA GLU A 511 22.63 -66.41 -27.23
C GLU A 511 21.85 -65.53 -28.23
N TYR A 512 20.63 -65.11 -27.89
CA TYR A 512 19.86 -64.15 -28.69
C TYR A 512 20.53 -62.76 -28.71
N LEU A 513 21.06 -62.30 -27.57
CA LEU A 513 21.78 -61.02 -27.47
C LEU A 513 23.08 -61.02 -28.29
N GLU A 514 23.86 -62.10 -28.17
CA GLU A 514 25.12 -62.29 -28.90
C GLU A 514 24.87 -62.38 -30.42
N TYR A 515 23.89 -63.20 -30.84
CA TYR A 515 23.46 -63.28 -32.23
C TYR A 515 22.96 -61.94 -32.77
N TYR A 516 22.21 -61.18 -31.97
CA TYR A 516 21.73 -59.86 -32.36
C TYR A 516 22.88 -58.88 -32.62
N LEU A 517 23.89 -58.87 -31.75
CA LEU A 517 25.06 -57.99 -31.90
C LEU A 517 25.98 -58.42 -33.05
N TYR A 518 26.17 -59.73 -33.23
CA TYR A 518 26.82 -60.26 -34.43
C TYR A 518 26.11 -59.75 -35.70
N LEU A 519 24.79 -59.94 -35.79
CA LEU A 519 23.99 -59.45 -36.91
C LEU A 519 24.06 -57.93 -37.10
N ALA A 520 24.03 -57.14 -36.02
CA ALA A 520 24.13 -55.69 -36.10
C ALA A 520 25.47 -55.24 -36.70
N ASN A 521 26.56 -55.93 -36.36
CA ASN A 521 27.89 -55.68 -36.90
C ASN A 521 28.04 -56.13 -38.37
N VAL A 522 27.50 -57.28 -38.77
CA VAL A 522 27.71 -57.82 -40.14
C VAL A 522 26.65 -57.42 -41.17
N SER A 523 25.43 -57.07 -40.74
CA SER A 523 24.29 -56.81 -41.64
C SER A 523 23.74 -55.39 -41.56
N ASN A 524 24.49 -54.46 -40.95
CA ASN A 524 24.11 -53.06 -40.72
C ASN A 524 22.73 -52.91 -40.05
N LYS A 525 22.34 -53.91 -39.23
CA LYS A 525 21.10 -53.87 -38.44
C LYS A 525 21.26 -52.91 -37.25
N MET A 526 20.13 -52.41 -36.78
CA MET A 526 20.04 -51.37 -35.76
C MET A 526 20.55 -51.85 -34.39
N ASN A 527 21.83 -51.61 -34.08
CA ASN A 527 22.35 -51.69 -32.71
C ASN A 527 21.81 -50.50 -31.89
N SER A 528 20.55 -50.60 -31.46
CA SER A 528 19.87 -49.59 -30.63
C SER A 528 19.20 -50.27 -29.45
N VAL A 529 19.62 -49.90 -28.25
CA VAL A 529 18.93 -50.20 -27.00
C VAL A 529 18.37 -48.93 -26.38
N ARG A 530 17.41 -49.09 -25.47
CA ARG A 530 16.95 -48.04 -24.56
C ARG A 530 16.79 -48.62 -23.16
N ILE A 531 16.89 -47.79 -22.13
CA ILE A 531 16.61 -48.20 -20.75
C ILE A 531 15.21 -47.73 -20.41
N ASN A 532 14.31 -48.70 -20.26
CA ASN A 532 12.93 -48.51 -19.88
C ASN A 532 12.80 -48.72 -18.37
N ASN A 533 12.76 -47.62 -17.63
CA ASN A 533 12.43 -47.61 -16.19
C ASN A 533 10.91 -47.49 -15.94
N LEU A 534 10.09 -47.88 -16.92
CA LEU A 534 8.62 -47.90 -16.90
C LEU A 534 7.91 -46.56 -16.63
N TYR A 535 8.65 -45.45 -16.53
CA TYR A 535 8.11 -44.12 -16.29
C TYR A 535 7.40 -43.57 -17.52
N ARG A 536 6.14 -43.96 -17.69
CA ARG A 536 5.29 -43.48 -18.79
C ARG A 536 5.12 -41.97 -18.76
N ALA A 537 5.77 -41.26 -19.66
CA ALA A 537 5.57 -39.83 -19.94
C ALA A 537 4.23 -39.51 -20.65
N ASN A 538 3.21 -40.36 -20.48
CA ASN A 538 1.93 -40.21 -21.18
C ASN A 538 0.99 -39.32 -20.35
N ASN A 539 0.58 -38.21 -20.95
CA ASN A 539 -0.36 -37.19 -20.46
C ASN A 539 0.22 -36.19 -19.44
N GLY A 540 0.56 -34.99 -19.92
CA GLY A 540 0.59 -33.77 -19.10
C GLY A 540 1.60 -33.73 -17.94
N GLY A 541 2.63 -34.57 -18.00
CA GLY A 541 3.80 -34.46 -17.12
C GLY A 541 3.83 -35.33 -15.87
N LEU A 542 2.91 -36.27 -15.78
CA LEU A 542 2.81 -37.22 -14.68
C LEU A 542 4.00 -38.20 -14.72
N THR A 543 4.85 -38.15 -13.70
CA THR A 543 6.02 -39.03 -13.59
C THR A 543 5.66 -40.18 -12.65
N VAL A 544 5.01 -41.21 -13.20
CA VAL A 544 4.59 -42.42 -12.47
C VAL A 544 5.83 -43.24 -12.13
N VAL A 545 6.14 -43.33 -10.84
CA VAL A 545 7.28 -44.09 -10.34
C VAL A 545 6.84 -45.55 -10.17
N PHE A 546 7.42 -46.48 -10.93
CA PHE A 546 7.16 -47.91 -10.75
C PHE A 546 8.11 -48.54 -9.72
N PRO A 547 7.72 -49.62 -9.03
CA PRO A 547 8.35 -50.08 -7.78
C PRO A 547 9.84 -50.40 -7.76
N GLU A 548 10.50 -50.02 -6.67
CA GLU A 548 11.95 -50.11 -6.42
C GLU A 548 12.86 -49.66 -7.58
N MET A 549 12.35 -48.77 -8.44
CA MET A 549 13.13 -48.08 -9.46
C MET A 549 13.61 -46.75 -8.93
N LYS A 550 14.68 -46.24 -9.55
CA LYS A 550 15.22 -44.91 -9.27
C LYS A 550 15.25 -44.10 -10.55
N ASP A 551 15.16 -42.79 -10.40
CA ASP A 551 15.52 -41.84 -11.44
C ASP A 551 16.18 -40.62 -10.82
N ASN A 552 17.02 -39.97 -11.60
CA ASN A 552 17.89 -38.90 -11.17
C ASN A 552 17.55 -37.63 -11.96
N PHE A 553 17.22 -36.59 -11.21
CA PHE A 553 16.72 -35.31 -11.69
C PHE A 553 17.76 -34.24 -11.42
N TYR A 554 18.12 -33.48 -12.46
CA TYR A 554 18.93 -32.28 -12.34
C TYR A 554 18.04 -31.06 -12.54
N PHE A 555 17.79 -30.32 -11.46
CA PHE A 555 17.04 -29.08 -11.48
C PHE A 555 17.98 -27.86 -11.61
N PRO A 556 17.69 -26.89 -12.49
CA PRO A 556 18.47 -25.66 -12.62
C PRO A 556 18.27 -24.77 -11.38
N VAL A 557 19.33 -24.09 -10.95
CA VAL A 557 19.35 -23.21 -9.74
C VAL A 557 18.80 -21.79 -10.00
N PHE A 558 18.34 -21.48 -11.22
CA PHE A 558 18.00 -20.11 -11.63
C PHE A 558 16.51 -19.94 -11.94
N SER A 559 15.92 -18.86 -11.43
CA SER A 559 14.62 -18.30 -11.86
C SER A 559 14.76 -16.99 -12.67
N ASP A 560 15.76 -16.15 -12.37
CA ASP A 560 15.97 -14.83 -13.01
C ASP A 560 17.08 -14.85 -14.09
N GLU A 561 16.83 -14.12 -15.19
CA GLU A 561 17.75 -13.93 -16.32
C GLU A 561 18.92 -13.00 -15.98
N ASN A 562 18.71 -12.06 -15.07
CA ASN A 562 19.67 -10.98 -14.76
C ASN A 562 20.82 -11.45 -13.86
N LEU A 563 20.61 -12.52 -13.08
CA LEU A 563 21.60 -13.14 -12.20
C LEU A 563 22.65 -13.94 -13.01
N ARG A 564 23.58 -13.22 -13.65
CA ARG A 564 24.62 -13.75 -14.56
C ARG A 564 25.47 -14.90 -13.98
N ARG A 565 25.52 -15.08 -12.65
CA ARG A 565 26.13 -16.23 -11.96
C ARG A 565 25.33 -16.54 -10.69
N PRO A 566 24.79 -17.76 -10.51
CA PRO A 566 24.13 -18.13 -9.28
C PRO A 566 25.22 -18.43 -8.23
N PRO A 567 24.94 -18.29 -6.92
CA PRO A 567 25.93 -18.66 -5.93
C PRO A 567 26.14 -20.18 -6.02
N LYS A 568 27.37 -20.60 -6.32
CA LYS A 568 27.69 -21.96 -6.81
C LYS A 568 27.45 -23.10 -5.81
N ASN A 569 26.97 -22.80 -4.60
CA ASN A 569 26.95 -23.66 -3.42
C ASN A 569 25.74 -23.41 -2.50
N LEU A 570 24.65 -22.77 -2.96
CA LEU A 570 23.45 -22.66 -2.11
C LEU A 570 22.93 -24.06 -1.75
N TYR A 571 22.45 -24.17 -0.52
CA TYR A 571 21.64 -25.29 -0.07
C TYR A 571 20.19 -25.06 -0.48
N TYR A 572 19.40 -26.12 -0.65
CA TYR A 572 17.98 -26.03 -0.99
C TYR A 572 17.19 -27.09 -0.22
N LYS A 573 16.08 -26.70 0.40
CA LYS A 573 15.09 -27.69 0.85
C LYS A 573 14.25 -28.10 -0.34
N VAL A 574 14.24 -29.40 -0.63
CA VAL A 574 13.51 -29.94 -1.78
C VAL A 574 12.28 -30.67 -1.26
N TYR A 575 11.12 -30.34 -1.83
CA TYR A 575 9.89 -31.06 -1.57
C TYR A 575 9.37 -31.63 -2.89
N VAL A 576 9.06 -32.92 -2.89
CA VAL A 576 8.45 -33.59 -4.02
C VAL A 576 6.94 -33.36 -3.96
N GLY A 577 6.39 -32.74 -5.00
CA GLY A 577 4.96 -32.60 -5.21
C GLY A 577 4.40 -33.89 -5.78
N GLU A 578 3.68 -34.64 -4.96
CA GLU A 578 2.92 -35.82 -5.37
C GLU A 578 1.50 -35.40 -5.78
N ASN A 579 1.21 -35.29 -7.09
CA ASN A 579 -0.19 -35.25 -7.53
C ASN A 579 -0.71 -36.65 -7.61
N ASN A 580 -1.98 -36.81 -7.25
CA ASN A 580 -2.66 -38.07 -7.38
C ASN A 580 -2.93 -38.46 -8.88
N LEU A 581 -4.22 -38.30 -9.23
CA LEU A 581 -4.90 -38.41 -10.52
C LEU A 581 -6.20 -39.22 -10.32
N GLY A 582 -7.41 -38.70 -10.61
CA GLY A 582 -8.70 -39.38 -10.40
C GLY A 582 -9.53 -39.45 -11.68
N GLY A 583 -9.88 -40.65 -12.12
CA GLY A 583 -10.66 -40.88 -13.35
C GLY A 583 -10.25 -42.14 -14.11
N ASN A 584 -11.02 -42.47 -15.16
CA ASN A 584 -10.65 -43.48 -16.16
C ASN A 584 -9.81 -42.83 -17.28
N ILE A 585 -8.96 -43.62 -17.94
CA ILE A 585 -7.92 -43.16 -18.91
C ILE A 585 -8.48 -42.49 -20.20
N LEU A 586 -9.80 -42.35 -20.33
CA LEU A 586 -10.46 -41.80 -21.52
C LEU A 586 -11.49 -40.72 -21.15
N ASP A 587 -11.03 -39.50 -20.83
CA ASP A 587 -11.73 -38.34 -21.39
C ASP A 587 -11.38 -38.31 -22.88
N SER A 588 -12.38 -38.53 -23.72
CA SER A 588 -12.30 -38.81 -25.15
C SER A 588 -11.76 -37.65 -26.01
N ARG A 589 -11.36 -36.53 -25.39
CA ARG A 589 -10.93 -35.31 -26.09
C ARG A 589 -9.47 -35.28 -26.53
N TYR A 590 -8.59 -36.12 -25.95
CA TYR A 590 -7.20 -36.27 -26.42
C TYR A 590 -7.00 -37.60 -27.18
N ASN A 591 -7.53 -37.64 -28.40
CA ASN A 591 -7.41 -38.77 -29.33
C ASN A 591 -6.00 -38.83 -29.99
N THR A 592 -4.93 -38.83 -29.18
CA THR A 592 -3.54 -38.99 -29.66
C THR A 592 -3.15 -40.46 -29.72
N SER A 593 -3.69 -41.12 -30.74
CA SER A 593 -3.30 -42.45 -31.19
C SER A 593 -1.83 -42.54 -31.62
N TYR A 594 -0.87 -42.72 -30.69
CA TYR A 594 0.48 -43.24 -30.99
C TYR A 594 1.16 -43.88 -29.76
N ILE A 595 0.92 -45.17 -29.55
CA ILE A 595 1.90 -46.23 -29.21
C ILE A 595 1.12 -47.55 -29.31
N LEU A 596 1.19 -48.19 -30.48
CA LEU A 596 0.73 -49.57 -30.66
C LEU A 596 1.84 -50.49 -30.16
N LEU A 597 1.66 -51.05 -28.95
CA LEU A 597 2.48 -52.19 -28.53
C LEU A 597 2.12 -53.41 -29.40
N PRO A 598 3.09 -54.25 -29.83
CA PRO A 598 2.79 -55.42 -30.64
C PRO A 598 2.19 -56.52 -29.75
N GLY A 599 0.86 -56.64 -29.77
CA GLY A 599 0.11 -57.64 -29.01
C GLY A 599 -1.30 -57.11 -28.74
N ASP A 600 -2.31 -57.75 -29.34
CA ASP A 600 -3.68 -57.24 -29.44
C ASP A 600 -4.49 -57.44 -28.14
N HIS A 601 -3.91 -56.98 -27.03
CA HIS A 601 -4.56 -56.93 -25.73
C HIS A 601 -5.03 -55.50 -25.49
N LYS A 602 -6.31 -55.27 -25.82
CA LYS A 602 -7.11 -54.22 -25.20
C LYS A 602 -7.09 -54.45 -23.68
N LEU A 603 -6.07 -53.91 -23.00
CA LEU A 603 -6.14 -53.64 -21.57
C LEU A 603 -7.41 -52.80 -21.38
N SER A 604 -8.45 -53.41 -20.80
CA SER A 604 -9.73 -52.74 -20.62
C SER A 604 -9.51 -51.57 -19.66
N ALA A 605 -9.39 -50.36 -20.20
CA ALA A 605 -8.98 -49.15 -19.48
C ALA A 605 -9.85 -48.84 -18.25
N ASN A 606 -11.06 -49.41 -18.21
CA ASN A 606 -12.07 -49.27 -17.17
C ASN A 606 -11.78 -50.06 -15.87
N LYS A 607 -10.60 -50.68 -15.70
CA LYS A 607 -10.27 -51.54 -14.53
C LYS A 607 -8.92 -51.27 -13.86
N THR A 608 -8.22 -50.19 -14.22
CA THR A 608 -7.02 -49.72 -13.50
C THR A 608 -7.35 -48.47 -12.68
N PRO A 609 -7.61 -48.60 -11.37
CA PRO A 609 -8.04 -47.48 -10.53
C PRO A 609 -6.90 -46.51 -10.30
N TRP A 610 -6.97 -45.32 -10.90
CA TRP A 610 -6.08 -44.20 -10.56
C TRP A 610 -6.32 -43.73 -9.10
N LYS A 611 -5.43 -42.89 -8.57
CA LYS A 611 -5.40 -42.42 -7.19
C LYS A 611 -5.18 -40.90 -7.21
N GLY A 612 -6.18 -40.03 -6.89
CA GLY A 612 -6.07 -38.63 -6.34
C GLY A 612 -6.23 -37.33 -7.20
N PHE A 613 -5.61 -36.24 -6.71
CA PHE A 613 -5.81 -34.78 -6.99
C PHE A 613 -5.47 -34.14 -8.37
N ASN A 614 -6.32 -33.20 -8.85
CA ASN A 614 -6.06 -32.24 -9.94
C ASN A 614 -6.33 -30.78 -9.49
N GLU A 615 -5.34 -29.91 -9.72
CA GLU A 615 -5.30 -28.46 -9.40
C GLU A 615 -6.53 -27.66 -9.88
N MET A 616 -7.18 -28.09 -10.96
CA MET A 616 -8.34 -27.40 -11.56
C MET A 616 -9.70 -27.91 -11.05
N THR A 617 -9.74 -28.88 -10.13
CA THR A 617 -10.99 -29.58 -9.76
C THR A 617 -11.16 -29.91 -8.27
N ASP A 618 -10.22 -29.57 -7.39
CA ASP A 618 -10.38 -29.75 -5.95
C ASP A 618 -10.78 -28.42 -5.28
N LEU A 619 -12.01 -28.39 -4.78
CA LEU A 619 -12.61 -27.33 -3.97
C LEU A 619 -13.15 -27.89 -2.65
N ASP A 620 -12.87 -29.16 -2.31
CA ASP A 620 -13.47 -29.86 -1.16
C ASP A 620 -12.47 -30.25 -0.06
N GLY A 621 -11.16 -30.23 -0.35
CA GLY A 621 -10.13 -30.07 0.68
C GLY A 621 -9.96 -31.24 1.65
N ASP A 622 -10.39 -32.46 1.30
CA ASP A 622 -10.18 -33.68 2.10
C ASP A 622 -8.98 -34.53 1.60
N PRO A 623 -7.75 -34.24 2.07
CA PRO A 623 -6.55 -35.01 1.72
C PRO A 623 -6.53 -36.44 2.29
N THR A 624 -7.44 -36.80 3.22
CA THR A 624 -7.39 -38.10 3.93
C THR A 624 -7.73 -39.28 3.02
N ARG A 625 -8.39 -39.04 1.89
CA ARG A 625 -8.88 -40.09 0.99
C ARG A 625 -7.84 -40.67 0.04
N TYR A 626 -6.73 -39.98 -0.24
CA TYR A 626 -5.95 -40.25 -1.47
C TYR A 626 -4.42 -40.39 -1.34
N SER A 627 -3.81 -40.16 -0.17
CA SER A 627 -2.37 -40.39 0.03
C SER A 627 -2.06 -41.53 1.01
N GLU A 628 -1.04 -42.33 0.69
CA GLU A 628 -0.46 -43.35 1.59
C GLU A 628 0.93 -42.94 2.10
N THR A 629 1.60 -41.99 1.44
CA THR A 629 2.76 -41.31 1.99
C THR A 629 2.29 -40.40 3.12
N LYS A 630 2.99 -40.47 4.26
CA LYS A 630 2.70 -39.63 5.42
C LYS A 630 3.11 -38.19 5.08
N MET A 631 2.19 -37.45 4.46
CA MET A 631 2.31 -36.02 4.23
C MET A 631 2.60 -35.32 5.57
N MET A 632 3.33 -34.20 5.53
CA MET A 632 3.60 -33.44 6.74
C MET A 632 2.26 -32.88 7.27
N GLU A 633 1.88 -33.32 8.46
CA GLU A 633 0.64 -32.95 9.14
C GLU A 633 0.92 -31.69 9.97
N ILE A 634 0.20 -30.60 9.71
CA ILE A 634 0.16 -29.42 10.58
C ILE A 634 -1.15 -29.51 11.37
N THR A 635 -1.05 -29.62 12.68
CA THR A 635 -2.21 -29.62 13.60
C THR A 635 -2.47 -28.21 14.13
N SER A 636 -3.66 -27.97 14.70
CA SER A 636 -3.93 -26.69 15.39
C SER A 636 -2.95 -26.42 16.54
N LYS A 637 -2.37 -27.48 17.13
CA LYS A 637 -1.37 -27.38 18.20
C LYS A 637 -0.02 -26.84 17.68
N ASP A 638 0.36 -27.21 16.46
CA ASP A 638 1.59 -26.71 15.83
C ASP A 638 1.49 -25.21 15.45
N LEU A 639 0.28 -24.63 15.56
CA LEU A 639 -0.01 -23.21 15.38
C LEU A 639 -0.27 -22.46 16.71
N GLU A 640 -0.20 -23.13 17.88
CA GLU A 640 -0.37 -22.47 19.17
C GLU A 640 0.70 -21.39 19.40
N GLY A 641 0.27 -20.15 19.62
CA GLY A 641 1.15 -18.98 19.73
C GLY A 641 1.38 -18.22 18.42
N SER A 642 0.92 -18.74 17.28
CA SER A 642 0.88 -18.01 16.01
C SER A 642 -0.47 -17.31 15.77
N THR A 643 -0.50 -16.41 14.80
CA THR A 643 -1.72 -15.79 14.23
C THR A 643 -2.43 -16.70 13.23
N LEU A 644 -1.73 -17.71 12.69
CA LEU A 644 -2.25 -18.64 11.70
C LEU A 644 -3.37 -19.50 12.29
N ARG A 645 -4.37 -19.78 11.45
CA ARG A 645 -5.44 -20.74 11.77
C ARG A 645 -5.56 -21.72 10.62
N LEU A 646 -5.87 -22.97 10.96
CA LEU A 646 -6.25 -23.95 9.95
C LEU A 646 -7.60 -23.54 9.32
N PRO A 647 -7.78 -23.72 8.00
CA PRO A 647 -9.04 -23.43 7.32
C PRO A 647 -10.22 -24.20 7.93
N ASP A 648 -11.42 -23.65 7.81
CA ASP A 648 -12.70 -24.35 8.05
C ASP A 648 -12.83 -25.10 9.40
N ASN A 649 -12.19 -24.59 10.45
CA ASN A 649 -12.10 -25.21 11.78
C ASN A 649 -11.47 -26.63 11.78
N GLN A 650 -10.67 -26.95 10.77
CA GLN A 650 -9.94 -28.22 10.73
C GLN A 650 -8.96 -28.30 11.91
N THR A 651 -8.91 -29.45 12.58
CA THR A 651 -7.93 -29.68 13.67
C THR A 651 -6.54 -30.05 13.14
N LYS A 652 -6.47 -30.33 11.84
CA LYS A 652 -5.25 -30.64 11.09
C LYS A 652 -5.40 -30.41 9.60
N VAL A 653 -4.30 -30.05 8.94
CA VAL A 653 -4.15 -30.06 7.48
C VAL A 653 -2.93 -30.85 7.08
N TRP A 654 -2.93 -31.35 5.85
CA TRP A 654 -1.82 -32.12 5.30
C TRP A 654 -1.15 -31.34 4.19
N LEU A 655 0.16 -31.15 4.27
CA LEU A 655 0.92 -30.50 3.20
C LEU A 655 1.06 -31.45 2.01
N LEU A 656 0.60 -31.01 0.84
CA LEU A 656 0.65 -31.73 -0.46
C LEU A 656 2.08 -31.92 -1.03
N ARG A 657 3.10 -31.99 -0.17
CA ARG A 657 4.52 -31.96 -0.51
C ARG A 657 5.30 -32.86 0.44
N THR A 658 6.00 -33.86 -0.09
CA THR A 658 6.87 -34.74 0.71
C THR A 658 8.28 -34.13 0.79
N PRO A 659 8.83 -33.86 1.98
CA PRO A 659 10.20 -33.38 2.10
C PRO A 659 11.18 -34.47 1.64
N TYR A 660 12.09 -34.12 0.74
CA TYR A 660 13.16 -35.03 0.30
C TYR A 660 14.25 -35.11 1.38
N GLN A 661 14.84 -36.30 1.57
CA GLN A 661 15.82 -36.57 2.63
C GLN A 661 15.34 -36.08 4.01
N ASP A 662 14.07 -36.34 4.34
CA ASP A 662 13.43 -35.97 5.61
C ASP A 662 13.45 -34.46 5.93
N GLY A 663 13.73 -33.62 4.91
CA GLY A 663 13.80 -32.15 5.02
C GLY A 663 15.23 -31.61 5.05
N GLU A 664 16.24 -32.48 5.01
CA GLU A 664 17.65 -32.09 5.01
C GLU A 664 18.01 -31.26 3.75
N PRO A 665 18.77 -30.16 3.92
CA PRO A 665 19.11 -29.25 2.84
C PRO A 665 20.09 -29.86 1.82
N ILE A 666 19.71 -29.91 0.55
CA ILE A 666 20.57 -30.38 -0.54
C ILE A 666 21.47 -29.25 -1.06
N ARG A 667 22.78 -29.42 -1.03
CA ARG A 667 23.72 -28.49 -1.69
C ARG A 667 23.65 -28.58 -3.21
N ALA A 668 23.33 -27.47 -3.86
CA ALA A 668 23.48 -27.32 -5.30
C ALA A 668 24.96 -27.45 -5.71
N LYS A 669 25.22 -28.15 -6.82
CA LYS A 669 26.55 -28.39 -7.39
C LYS A 669 26.57 -27.94 -8.85
N ASN A 670 27.54 -27.10 -9.22
CA ASN A 670 27.72 -26.61 -10.58
C ASN A 670 26.50 -25.85 -11.18
N GLY A 671 25.63 -25.28 -10.33
CA GLY A 671 24.38 -24.61 -10.73
C GLY A 671 23.18 -25.56 -10.92
N TRP A 672 23.25 -26.77 -10.36
CA TRP A 672 22.20 -27.78 -10.43
C TRP A 672 21.96 -28.44 -9.08
N ILE A 673 20.70 -28.72 -8.76
CA ILE A 673 20.29 -29.55 -7.62
C ILE A 673 20.08 -30.97 -8.16
N ASN A 674 20.71 -31.97 -7.54
CA ASN A 674 20.63 -33.38 -7.93
C ASN A 674 19.74 -34.10 -6.91
N VAL A 675 18.66 -34.71 -7.40
CA VAL A 675 17.64 -35.38 -6.58
C VAL A 675 17.44 -36.79 -7.14
N ASN A 676 17.64 -37.81 -6.31
CA ASN A 676 17.45 -39.21 -6.71
C ASN A 676 16.15 -39.71 -6.09
N ILE A 677 15.08 -39.73 -6.89
CA ILE A 677 13.77 -40.18 -6.42
C ILE A 677 13.71 -41.70 -6.62
N ALA A 678 13.33 -42.41 -5.56
CA ALA A 678 13.13 -43.85 -5.55
C ALA A 678 11.70 -44.19 -5.14
N THR A 679 11.12 -45.24 -5.72
CA THR A 679 9.78 -45.72 -5.34
C THR A 679 9.75 -46.34 -3.95
N CYS A 680 8.53 -46.49 -3.42
CA CYS A 680 8.21 -47.35 -2.30
C CYS A 680 8.83 -48.76 -2.44
N LYS A 681 9.26 -49.30 -1.30
CA LYS A 681 9.78 -50.67 -1.14
C LYS A 681 8.65 -51.69 -1.28
N GLN A 682 8.97 -52.93 -1.68
CA GLN A 682 8.08 -54.11 -1.64
C GLN A 682 6.79 -54.01 -2.48
N THR A 683 6.76 -53.20 -3.53
CA THR A 683 5.63 -53.10 -4.46
C THR A 683 6.03 -53.68 -5.83
N GLY A 684 5.09 -53.99 -6.73
CA GLY A 684 5.41 -54.55 -8.05
C GLY A 684 4.30 -54.64 -9.11
N TYR A 685 4.61 -54.27 -10.36
CA TYR A 685 3.79 -54.62 -11.52
C TYR A 685 3.88 -56.14 -11.81
N VAL A 686 2.99 -56.93 -11.21
CA VAL A 686 2.96 -58.42 -11.24
C VAL A 686 2.64 -59.04 -12.63
N GLY A 687 2.87 -58.30 -13.71
CA GLY A 687 2.45 -58.68 -15.06
C GLY A 687 3.55 -59.13 -16.02
N GLY A 688 4.61 -58.33 -16.16
CA GLY A 688 5.39 -58.33 -17.40
C GLY A 688 4.60 -57.70 -18.57
N ILE A 689 5.27 -57.44 -19.70
CA ILE A 689 4.67 -56.72 -20.84
C ILE A 689 3.40 -57.45 -21.32
N GLY A 690 2.23 -56.81 -21.14
CA GLY A 690 0.94 -57.30 -21.62
C GLY A 690 -0.04 -57.83 -20.56
N LYS A 691 0.33 -57.88 -19.27
CA LYS A 691 -0.59 -58.27 -18.18
C LYS A 691 -0.92 -57.09 -17.24
N THR A 692 -1.80 -57.27 -16.27
CA THR A 692 -2.12 -56.26 -15.25
C THR A 692 -1.23 -56.38 -14.00
N SER A 693 -1.03 -55.26 -13.31
CA SER A 693 -0.43 -55.23 -11.97
C SER A 693 -1.28 -56.01 -10.96
N ASP A 694 -0.66 -56.48 -9.87
CA ASP A 694 -1.42 -56.67 -8.62
C ASP A 694 -1.98 -55.30 -8.18
N LEU A 695 -3.23 -55.31 -7.71
CA LEU A 695 -3.95 -54.16 -7.20
C LEU A 695 -3.20 -53.53 -6.03
N LYS A 696 -2.68 -54.33 -5.09
CA LYS A 696 -1.97 -53.83 -3.91
C LYS A 696 -0.71 -53.05 -4.29
N ALA A 697 0.06 -53.59 -5.21
CA ALA A 697 1.23 -52.91 -5.75
C ALA A 697 0.90 -51.66 -6.59
N TYR A 698 -0.25 -51.66 -7.26
CA TYR A 698 -0.73 -50.51 -8.02
C TYR A 698 -1.21 -49.37 -7.10
N GLN A 699 -1.86 -49.71 -5.98
CA GLN A 699 -2.30 -48.74 -4.96
C GLN A 699 -1.11 -48.02 -4.33
N ASN A 700 -0.06 -48.77 -3.99
CA ASN A 700 1.17 -48.25 -3.40
C ASN A 700 2.15 -47.61 -4.41
N LYS A 701 1.68 -47.19 -5.59
CA LYS A 701 2.48 -46.41 -6.55
C LYS A 701 2.55 -44.94 -6.10
N ASN A 702 3.69 -44.29 -6.30
CA ASN A 702 3.80 -42.84 -6.15
C ASN A 702 3.83 -42.19 -7.53
N VAL A 703 3.19 -41.03 -7.64
CA VAL A 703 3.20 -40.19 -8.85
C VAL A 703 3.72 -38.84 -8.44
N ALA A 704 4.94 -38.54 -8.86
CA ALA A 704 5.53 -37.23 -8.65
C ALA A 704 5.29 -36.39 -9.92
N VAL A 705 5.05 -35.10 -9.75
CA VAL A 705 4.75 -34.20 -10.89
C VAL A 705 5.63 -32.96 -10.84
N SER A 706 5.98 -32.50 -9.65
CA SER A 706 6.84 -31.33 -9.46
C SER A 706 7.84 -31.52 -8.33
N ALA A 707 8.86 -30.69 -8.33
CA ALA A 707 9.64 -30.37 -7.14
C ALA A 707 9.41 -28.90 -6.82
N TYR A 708 9.16 -28.64 -5.54
CA TYR A 708 9.31 -27.32 -4.95
C TYR A 708 10.72 -27.22 -4.37
N LEU A 709 11.47 -26.23 -4.85
CA LEU A 709 12.87 -26.04 -4.53
C LEU A 709 12.95 -24.74 -3.73
N MET A 710 13.03 -24.85 -2.41
CA MET A 710 13.12 -23.70 -1.52
C MET A 710 14.56 -23.23 -1.41
N SER A 711 14.82 -22.00 -1.82
CA SER A 711 16.10 -21.35 -1.54
C SER A 711 16.10 -20.83 -0.10
N PRO A 712 17.23 -20.91 0.62
CA PRO A 712 17.46 -20.05 1.75
C PRO A 712 17.42 -18.61 1.25
N VAL A 713 16.41 -17.87 1.67
CA VAL A 713 16.42 -16.42 1.69
C VAL A 713 17.35 -16.02 2.81
N ILE A 714 18.38 -15.24 2.48
CA ILE A 714 19.29 -14.65 3.46
C ILE A 714 19.10 -13.14 3.37
N VAL A 715 18.56 -12.55 4.44
CA VAL A 715 18.48 -11.10 4.60
C VAL A 715 19.66 -10.68 5.48
N GLU A 716 20.63 -10.01 4.87
CA GLU A 716 21.75 -9.35 5.57
C GLU A 716 21.29 -7.96 6.04
N MET A 717 21.50 -7.66 7.31
CA MET A 717 21.25 -6.35 7.90
C MET A 717 22.51 -5.89 8.64
N ILE A 718 22.80 -4.59 8.56
CA ILE A 718 23.91 -3.95 9.28
C ILE A 718 23.36 -2.97 10.30
N ASN A 719 23.89 -3.01 11.52
CA ASN A 719 23.64 -1.95 12.50
C ASN A 719 24.52 -0.74 12.15
N ILE A 720 23.92 0.27 11.53
CA ILE A 720 24.59 1.54 11.17
C ILE A 720 24.69 2.53 12.35
N SER A 721 24.03 2.26 13.48
CA SER A 721 24.11 3.13 14.66
C SER A 721 25.41 2.94 15.43
N ASP A 722 25.74 3.92 16.27
CA ASP A 722 26.87 3.92 17.19
C ASP A 722 26.61 3.13 18.50
N HIS A 723 25.43 2.51 18.64
CA HIS A 723 25.01 1.77 19.83
C HIS A 723 24.61 0.31 19.52
N PRO A 724 24.76 -0.64 20.45
CA PRO A 724 24.31 -2.02 20.23
C PRO A 724 22.78 -2.10 20.12
N VAL A 725 22.28 -2.69 19.04
CA VAL A 725 20.85 -2.91 18.81
C VAL A 725 20.46 -4.29 19.33
N SER A 726 19.53 -4.35 20.29
CA SER A 726 18.90 -5.61 20.70
C SER A 726 17.89 -6.05 19.65
N LEU A 727 17.94 -7.34 19.32
CA LEU A 727 16.96 -8.05 18.49
C LEU A 727 15.83 -8.67 19.31
N LYS A 728 15.88 -8.58 20.66
CA LYS A 728 14.84 -9.17 21.51
C LYS A 728 13.50 -8.46 21.29
N TYR A 729 12.45 -9.26 21.19
CA TYR A 729 11.08 -8.87 20.83
C TYR A 729 10.90 -8.25 19.44
N TRP A 730 11.89 -8.37 18.53
CA TRP A 730 11.67 -8.05 17.13
C TRP A 730 10.62 -8.97 16.53
N ARG A 731 9.61 -8.37 15.88
CA ARG A 731 8.54 -9.09 15.19
C ARG A 731 8.93 -9.24 13.73
N ILE A 732 8.96 -10.49 13.27
CA ILE A 732 9.15 -10.79 11.85
C ILE A 732 7.76 -10.85 11.23
N VAL A 733 7.48 -9.94 10.30
CA VAL A 733 6.20 -9.83 9.57
C VAL A 733 6.47 -10.07 8.09
N ILE A 734 5.74 -10.98 7.47
CA ILE A 734 5.73 -11.14 6.01
C ILE A 734 4.60 -10.28 5.48
N ASN A 735 4.93 -9.36 4.56
CA ASN A 735 3.97 -8.60 3.79
C ASN A 735 4.08 -8.98 2.30
N THR A 736 2.96 -9.25 1.66
CA THR A 736 2.85 -9.58 0.23
C THR A 736 2.04 -8.53 -0.54
N GLY A 737 1.72 -7.40 0.09
CA GLY A 737 0.85 -6.34 -0.44
C GLY A 737 -0.65 -6.68 -0.38
N SER A 738 -1.03 -7.96 -0.53
CA SER A 738 -2.40 -8.45 -0.38
C SER A 738 -2.67 -9.16 0.96
N TYR A 739 -1.61 -9.58 1.66
CA TYR A 739 -1.65 -10.26 2.94
C TYR A 739 -0.42 -9.90 3.77
N ALA A 740 -0.63 -9.52 5.03
CA ALA A 740 0.43 -9.20 5.99
C ALA A 740 0.20 -9.97 7.30
N ASP A 741 1.22 -10.70 7.77
CA ASP A 741 1.11 -11.55 8.96
C ASP A 741 2.44 -11.71 9.73
N GLN A 742 2.35 -11.86 11.05
CA GLN A 742 3.50 -12.02 11.94
C GLN A 742 3.93 -13.48 11.98
N VAL A 743 5.03 -13.81 11.31
CA VAL A 743 5.58 -15.17 11.25
C VAL A 743 6.51 -15.53 12.41
N GLY A 744 6.96 -14.54 13.20
CA GLY A 744 7.81 -14.81 14.35
C GLY A 744 8.02 -13.65 15.30
N LEU A 745 8.54 -13.98 16.49
CA LEU A 745 9.05 -13.05 17.48
C LEU A 745 10.44 -13.56 17.92
N ILE A 746 11.47 -12.72 17.84
CA ILE A 746 12.81 -13.09 18.30
C ILE A 746 12.85 -12.92 19.83
N ASP A 747 12.78 -14.00 20.60
CA ASP A 747 12.95 -13.96 22.06
C ASP A 747 14.41 -14.23 22.47
N GLU A 748 15.04 -15.21 21.83
CA GLU A 748 16.45 -15.58 21.99
C GLU A 748 17.05 -15.99 20.63
N ALA A 749 18.38 -16.11 20.55
CA ALA A 749 19.04 -16.69 19.37
C ALA A 749 20.28 -17.50 19.74
N THR A 750 20.44 -18.68 19.12
CA THR A 750 21.65 -19.49 19.23
C THR A 750 22.81 -18.85 18.48
N LEU A 751 23.83 -18.38 19.19
CA LEU A 751 25.03 -17.73 18.63
C LEU A 751 26.26 -18.64 18.78
N TYR A 752 27.14 -18.63 17.77
CA TYR A 752 28.44 -19.29 17.86
C TYR A 752 29.50 -18.34 18.41
N SER A 753 29.98 -18.57 19.64
CA SER A 753 31.06 -17.78 20.22
C SER A 753 32.42 -18.43 19.97
N LYS A 754 33.30 -17.71 19.26
CA LYS A 754 34.72 -18.10 19.13
C LYS A 754 35.43 -18.20 20.50
N TRP A 755 35.01 -17.40 21.48
CA TRP A 755 35.58 -17.42 22.83
C TRP A 755 35.10 -18.62 23.65
N ARG A 756 33.82 -19.02 23.52
CA ARG A 756 33.28 -20.24 24.17
C ARG A 756 33.57 -21.53 23.38
N GLN A 757 34.14 -21.43 22.18
CA GLN A 757 34.37 -22.53 21.24
C GLN A 757 33.12 -23.39 20.95
N GLY A 758 31.95 -22.76 20.92
CA GLY A 758 30.68 -23.47 20.80
C GLY A 758 29.47 -22.56 20.59
N LEU A 759 28.33 -23.22 20.36
CA LEU A 759 27.01 -22.59 20.35
C LEU A 759 26.58 -22.26 21.78
N TYR A 760 25.88 -21.14 21.95
CA TYR A 760 25.16 -20.79 23.17
C TYR A 760 23.91 -20.01 22.80
N ASP A 761 22.84 -20.17 23.57
CA ASP A 761 21.64 -19.38 23.39
C ASP A 761 21.81 -18.04 24.09
N ASP A 762 21.67 -16.95 23.32
CA ASP A 762 21.69 -15.59 23.82
C ASP A 762 20.24 -15.14 24.07
N PRO A 763 19.82 -14.93 25.33
CA PRO A 763 18.47 -14.51 25.66
C PRO A 763 18.23 -13.02 25.38
N ASN A 764 19.22 -12.28 24.88
CA ASN A 764 19.08 -10.91 24.39
C ASN A 764 20.09 -10.66 23.24
N PRO A 765 19.87 -11.28 22.06
CA PRO A 765 20.83 -11.19 20.96
C PRO A 765 21.00 -9.74 20.50
N THR A 766 22.25 -9.26 20.46
CA THR A 766 22.58 -7.86 20.12
C THR A 766 23.51 -7.76 18.93
N ILE A 767 23.19 -6.84 18.01
CA ILE A 767 24.08 -6.42 16.92
C ILE A 767 24.91 -5.23 17.42
N GLN A 768 26.22 -5.40 17.55
CA GLN A 768 27.13 -4.32 17.93
C GLN A 768 27.19 -3.22 16.86
N PRO A 769 27.66 -2.00 17.17
CA PRO A 769 27.85 -0.92 16.18
C PRO A 769 28.69 -1.37 14.98
N GLY A 770 28.23 -1.08 13.76
CA GLY A 770 28.84 -1.57 12.52
C GLY A 770 28.78 -3.09 12.32
N GLY A 771 28.07 -3.81 13.19
CA GLY A 771 27.92 -5.27 13.15
C GLY A 771 26.89 -5.72 12.11
N TYR A 772 27.10 -6.92 11.59
CA TYR A 772 26.23 -7.56 10.60
C TYR A 772 25.43 -8.68 11.26
N PHE A 773 24.19 -8.85 10.82
CA PHE A 773 23.29 -9.93 11.22
C PHE A 773 22.59 -10.49 9.97
N TYR A 774 22.22 -11.77 10.04
CA TYR A 774 21.67 -12.50 8.91
C TYR A 774 20.40 -13.23 9.37
N ILE A 775 19.25 -12.86 8.82
CA ILE A 775 18.01 -13.64 8.97
C ILE A 775 17.97 -14.67 7.84
N THR A 776 17.72 -15.93 8.19
CA THR A 776 17.57 -17.02 7.20
C THR A 776 16.27 -17.78 7.42
N ASN A 777 15.47 -18.00 6.37
CA ASN A 777 14.18 -18.71 6.42
C ASN A 777 14.30 -20.25 6.46
N ASN A 778 15.38 -20.78 7.06
CA ASN A 778 15.85 -22.14 6.85
C ASN A 778 15.10 -23.18 7.69
#